data_AF-A0A7X7YTA5-F1
#
_entry.id   AF-A0A7X7YTA5-F1
#
_cell.length_a   1.000
_cell.length_b   1.000
_cell.length_c   1.000
_cell.angle_alpha   90.00
_cell.angle_beta   90.00
_cell.angle_gamma   90.00
#
_symmetry.space_group_name_H-M   'P 1'
#
loop_
_entity.id
_entity.type
_entity.pdbx_description
1 polymer ?
#
loop_
_entity_poly.entity_id
_entity_poly.type
_entity_poly.pdbx_seq_one_letter_code
_entity_poly.pdbx_strand_id
1 'polypeptide(L)'
;MRKILFFIILFLPTKIMSDDFNPRSVNYFISDANALNIIKIKNLKKSSLPDMIFETINPKKDAEVEFNIKVPFYFDEMILSPSPLIYDGDIIKSDVIIDDDEFSFGNFSIGKSNSIIKKDSLGEMDVDTLRLNKKIKEFTVKIKIFNKSGKKTGIKLINIVITNRDKNFSNPILPGMSDTVILSVPKISQLEQQVNYAGDICSPTSLSMLLNYYGIDVSTVSCASDVIDTSKNIYGNWIFNTSYASTKNLYSFIVRINSYDELKRYLQKGIPVIASITFGPDELKNSPIKKTTGHLLVIKGIDKNGNIITNDPAALNSSRVEVVYDKKEFANAWFKNKYGTSYILVDDIFKLISSAVPYSEIKKDDDVLTQITPDEEIRLVERTADSILVEAVEQKIEGKDGKPEGYKGYIDRYGFSLPKSYNAFVSEKLAKIYDDKRIEIDKTISAGTRIDILDDYDNFFLAMVDNMMFFISKKDVITDSDLHDIKDTGKAVIEKARDFIGTVYYWGGRTSDKLDCSGLTSLIHKIYGYTIPRDANDQFIYSKKIKTFNELKLGDLIFSTKENSDFVDHVMLYSGDGNIIEATKECNCVREIPFLQKFEIDLKNVIYGKKINGKKIYFGRFIDDNTLKDDKKSDKKNLNKNTKTKIKKSIPNKTYKKTSKKNRSKK
;
A
#
# COMPACT_ATOMS: atom_id res chain seq x y z
N MET A 1 63.16 16.86 27.06
CA MET A 1 63.32 17.51 25.73
C MET A 1 63.00 16.45 24.69
N ARG A 2 61.95 16.62 23.86
CA ARG A 2 62.02 16.90 22.41
C ARG A 2 62.92 15.88 21.66
N LYS A 3 62.56 15.21 20.56
CA LYS A 3 61.47 15.34 19.57
C LYS A 3 61.76 14.29 18.46
N ILE A 4 60.70 13.71 17.84
CA ILE A 4 60.51 13.51 16.36
C ILE A 4 61.33 12.38 15.68
N LEU A 5 60.87 11.55 14.71
CA LEU A 5 59.63 11.28 13.91
C LEU A 5 60.11 10.26 12.80
N PHE A 6 59.43 9.22 12.30
CA PHE A 6 58.31 9.11 11.33
C PHE A 6 58.13 7.58 11.06
N PHE A 7 56.97 6.94 11.32
CA PHE A 7 55.84 6.62 10.42
C PHE A 7 56.12 5.63 9.26
N ILE A 8 55.40 4.49 9.24
CA ILE A 8 54.31 4.16 8.30
C ILE A 8 53.52 2.98 8.91
N ILE A 9 52.28 3.26 9.29
CA ILE A 9 51.24 2.27 9.59
C ILE A 9 50.53 2.02 8.26
N LEU A 10 50.51 0.76 7.81
CA LEU A 10 49.64 0.35 6.70
C LEU A 10 48.18 0.48 7.16
N PHE A 11 47.53 1.57 6.74
CA PHE A 11 46.08 1.62 6.64
C PHE A 11 45.68 0.71 5.47
N LEU A 12 45.09 -0.44 5.79
CA LEU A 12 44.16 -1.09 4.89
C LEU A 12 42.99 -0.11 4.69
N PRO A 13 42.59 0.20 3.44
CA PRO A 13 41.40 0.99 3.24
C PRO A 13 40.23 0.18 3.79
N THR A 14 39.52 0.73 4.78
CA THR A 14 38.13 0.37 5.03
C THR A 14 37.43 0.54 3.70
N LYS A 15 37.11 -0.58 3.05
CA LYS A 15 36.25 -0.61 1.87
C LYS A 15 34.96 0.06 2.32
N ILE A 16 34.79 1.32 1.93
CA ILE A 16 33.54 2.05 2.08
C ILE A 16 32.48 1.10 1.54
N MET A 17 31.53 0.72 2.39
CA MET A 17 30.37 -0.08 1.99
C MET A 17 29.83 0.53 0.70
N SER A 18 29.82 -0.23 -0.38
CA SER A 18 29.57 0.30 -1.73
C SER A 18 28.29 1.11 -1.76
N ASP A 19 28.39 2.38 -2.17
CA ASP A 19 27.27 3.31 -2.43
C ASP A 19 26.33 2.85 -3.58
N ASP A 20 26.48 1.61 -4.05
CA ASP A 20 25.77 1.00 -5.19
C ASP A 20 24.40 0.42 -4.82
N PHE A 21 24.03 0.40 -3.54
CA PHE A 21 22.74 -0.10 -3.07
C PHE A 21 21.86 1.10 -2.64
N ASN A 22 20.85 1.42 -3.44
CA ASN A 22 19.76 2.37 -3.19
C ASN A 22 18.54 2.01 -4.08
N PRO A 23 17.29 2.16 -3.60
CA PRO A 23 16.10 1.97 -4.42
C PRO A 23 16.06 2.93 -5.60
N ARG A 24 15.44 2.51 -6.70
CA ARG A 24 15.28 3.35 -7.89
C ARG A 24 14.39 4.56 -7.62
N SER A 25 13.25 4.37 -6.99
CA SER A 25 12.31 5.43 -6.66
C SER A 25 11.49 5.08 -5.43
N VAL A 26 11.29 6.06 -4.52
CA VAL A 26 10.50 5.89 -3.30
C VAL A 26 9.51 7.04 -3.17
N ASN A 27 8.27 6.71 -2.82
CA ASN A 27 7.21 7.66 -2.51
C ASN A 27 7.14 7.87 -0.99
N TYR A 28 7.41 9.09 -0.52
CA TYR A 28 7.30 9.48 0.88
C TYR A 28 5.97 10.21 1.08
N PHE A 29 4.99 9.46 1.58
CA PHE A 29 3.62 9.92 1.78
C PHE A 29 3.43 10.47 3.20
N ILE A 30 3.22 11.78 3.33
CA ILE A 30 3.07 12.45 4.61
C ILE A 30 1.59 12.72 4.87
N SER A 31 1.03 11.91 5.77
CA SER A 31 -0.37 11.92 6.19
C SER A 31 -0.57 12.33 7.65
N ASP A 32 0.50 12.51 8.42
CA ASP A 32 0.48 12.97 9.81
C ASP A 32 1.58 14.01 10.08
N ALA A 33 1.18 15.21 10.46
CA ALA A 33 2.12 16.30 10.79
C ALA A 33 2.91 16.04 12.09
N ASN A 34 2.51 15.08 12.93
CA ASN A 34 3.26 14.70 14.12
C ASN A 34 4.50 13.88 13.82
N ALA A 35 4.56 13.22 12.66
CA ALA A 35 5.74 12.51 12.19
C ALA A 35 6.85 13.45 11.66
N LEU A 36 6.58 14.76 11.53
CA LEU A 36 7.52 15.72 10.95
C LEU A 36 8.42 16.38 11.98
N ASN A 37 9.71 16.47 11.65
CA ASN A 37 10.68 17.28 12.36
C ASN A 37 10.57 18.75 11.92
N ILE A 38 9.58 19.46 12.48
CA ILE A 38 9.28 20.85 12.14
C ILE A 38 10.37 21.79 12.70
N ILE A 39 11.00 22.55 11.81
CA ILE A 39 11.98 23.60 12.11
C ILE A 39 11.24 24.91 12.39
N LYS A 40 10.23 25.21 11.58
CA LYS A 40 9.48 26.47 11.63
C LYS A 40 8.04 26.24 11.25
N ILE A 41 7.14 26.89 11.97
CA ILE A 41 5.73 26.95 11.62
C ILE A 41 5.19 28.36 11.89
N LYS A 42 4.54 28.96 10.91
CA LYS A 42 3.96 30.31 10.98
C LYS A 42 2.54 30.29 10.47
N ASN A 43 1.60 30.76 11.29
CA ASN A 43 0.17 30.86 10.96
C ASN A 43 -0.48 29.55 10.49
N LEU A 44 0.14 28.40 10.78
CA LEU A 44 -0.42 27.07 10.59
C LEU A 44 -0.52 26.39 11.96
N LYS A 45 -1.56 25.59 12.14
CA LYS A 45 -1.65 24.60 13.20
C LYS A 45 -1.61 23.21 12.58
N LYS A 46 -1.04 22.24 13.31
CA LYS A 46 -1.17 20.83 12.97
C LYS A 46 -2.65 20.44 12.98
N SER A 47 -3.06 19.67 12.00
CA SER A 47 -4.37 19.05 11.91
C SER A 47 -4.17 17.57 11.62
N SER A 48 -5.18 16.76 11.91
CA SER A 48 -5.16 15.33 11.61
C SER A 48 -5.97 15.08 10.35
N LEU A 49 -5.54 14.07 9.58
CA LEU A 49 -6.40 13.53 8.54
C LEU A 49 -7.74 13.04 9.14
N PRO A 50 -8.81 13.04 8.32
CA PRO A 50 -8.80 13.24 6.88
C PRO A 50 -8.78 14.71 6.42
N ASP A 51 -9.10 15.70 7.26
CA ASP A 51 -9.34 17.06 6.76
C ASP A 51 -8.09 17.65 6.10
N MET A 52 -6.98 17.72 6.84
CA MET A 52 -5.66 18.13 6.34
C MET A 52 -4.57 17.89 7.39
N ILE A 53 -3.30 17.90 6.99
CA ILE A 53 -2.17 17.84 7.94
C ILE A 53 -1.79 19.21 8.52
N PHE A 54 -2.06 20.29 7.77
CA PHE A 54 -1.87 21.67 8.24
C PHE A 54 -3.02 22.57 7.86
N GLU A 55 -3.45 23.41 8.79
CA GLU A 55 -4.54 24.36 8.60
C GLU A 55 -4.14 25.78 9.04
N THR A 56 -4.56 26.80 8.29
CA THR A 56 -4.31 28.20 8.68
C THR A 56 -5.05 28.61 9.95
N ILE A 57 -4.37 29.38 10.80
CA ILE A 57 -4.94 29.95 12.02
C ILE A 57 -5.70 31.24 11.69
N ASN A 58 -5.04 32.17 10.99
CA ASN A 58 -5.64 33.41 10.50
C ASN A 58 -5.69 33.42 8.97
N PRO A 59 -6.90 33.39 8.35
CA PRO A 59 -7.05 33.29 6.90
C PRO A 59 -6.64 34.56 6.13
N LYS A 60 -6.34 35.66 6.83
CA LYS A 60 -5.89 36.93 6.22
C LYS A 60 -4.37 37.11 6.25
N LYS A 61 -3.62 36.12 6.75
CA LYS A 61 -2.15 36.19 6.89
C LYS A 61 -1.51 35.07 6.12
N ASP A 62 -0.35 35.35 5.52
CA ASP A 62 0.47 34.32 4.90
C ASP A 62 0.92 33.28 5.94
N ALA A 63 1.10 32.05 5.47
CA ALA A 63 1.39 30.88 6.29
C ALA A 63 2.62 30.14 5.75
N GLU A 64 3.36 29.47 6.62
CA GLU A 64 4.59 28.78 6.25
C GLU A 64 4.83 27.60 7.19
N VAL A 65 5.34 26.50 6.63
CA VAL A 65 5.93 25.40 7.38
C VAL A 65 7.27 25.01 6.76
N GLU A 66 8.24 24.71 7.62
CA GLU A 66 9.56 24.23 7.26
C GLU A 66 9.92 23.03 8.12
N PHE A 67 10.34 21.93 7.51
CA PHE A 67 10.66 20.69 8.21
C PHE A 67 11.80 19.92 7.52
N ASN A 68 12.57 19.20 8.33
CA ASN A 68 13.67 18.37 7.84
C ASN A 68 13.17 16.99 7.45
N ILE A 69 13.69 16.46 6.35
CA ILE A 69 13.56 15.06 5.96
C ILE A 69 14.95 14.43 5.90
N LYS A 70 15.07 13.25 6.51
CA LYS A 70 16.23 12.38 6.42
C LYS A 70 15.77 11.00 5.94
N VAL A 71 16.44 10.49 4.92
CA VAL A 71 16.19 9.15 4.38
C VAL A 71 17.44 8.27 4.56
N PRO A 72 17.28 6.94 4.63
CA PRO A 72 18.40 6.05 4.98
C PRO A 72 19.33 5.71 3.80
N PHE A 73 19.15 6.35 2.64
CA PHE A 73 19.84 6.04 1.40
C PHE A 73 20.07 7.29 0.55
N TYR A 74 20.98 7.21 -0.42
CA TYR A 74 21.39 8.33 -1.25
C TYR A 74 20.56 8.41 -2.54
N PHE A 75 20.11 9.61 -2.89
CA PHE A 75 19.32 9.89 -4.10
C PHE A 75 19.75 11.22 -4.76
N ASP A 76 19.39 11.44 -6.02
CA ASP A 76 19.82 12.60 -6.80
C ASP A 76 18.72 13.23 -7.67
N GLU A 77 17.48 12.75 -7.58
CA GLU A 77 16.33 13.40 -8.22
C GLU A 77 15.14 13.42 -7.27
N MET A 78 14.35 14.50 -7.29
CA MET A 78 13.15 14.60 -6.48
C MET A 78 12.01 15.38 -7.15
N ILE A 79 10.79 15.08 -6.70
CA ILE A 79 9.55 15.80 -7.02
C ILE A 79 8.81 16.06 -5.71
N LEU A 80 8.43 17.31 -5.45
CA LEU A 80 7.64 17.72 -4.28
C LEU A 80 6.23 18.12 -4.71
N SER A 81 5.22 17.38 -4.25
CA SER A 81 3.81 17.63 -4.59
C SER A 81 2.94 17.77 -3.33
N PRO A 82 2.70 19.00 -2.85
CA PRO A 82 1.68 19.21 -1.82
C PRO A 82 0.27 19.10 -2.43
N SER A 83 -0.69 18.68 -1.61
CA SER A 83 -2.13 18.77 -1.93
C SER A 83 -2.70 20.00 -1.19
N PRO A 84 -2.74 21.20 -1.80
CA PRO A 84 -3.18 22.41 -1.12
C PRO A 84 -4.71 22.53 -1.00
N LEU A 85 -5.17 23.14 0.09
CA LEU A 85 -6.46 23.82 0.12
C LEU A 85 -6.21 25.32 -0.05
N ILE A 86 -6.38 25.82 -1.28
CA ILE A 86 -6.26 27.24 -1.62
C ILE A 86 -7.42 27.67 -2.54
N TYR A 87 -7.68 28.97 -2.63
CA TYR A 87 -8.73 29.53 -3.48
C TYR A 87 -8.16 30.48 -4.54
N ASP A 88 -9.05 30.99 -5.39
CA ASP A 88 -8.69 31.99 -6.39
C ASP A 88 -7.94 33.18 -5.77
N GLY A 89 -6.83 33.57 -6.39
CA GLY A 89 -5.88 34.58 -5.92
C GLY A 89 -4.87 34.15 -4.85
N ASP A 90 -5.09 33.04 -4.14
CA ASP A 90 -4.09 32.48 -3.23
C ASP A 90 -2.93 31.86 -4.00
N ILE A 91 -1.76 31.78 -3.37
CA ILE A 91 -0.56 31.22 -3.98
C ILE A 91 0.05 30.20 -3.02
N ILE A 92 0.40 29.01 -3.52
CA ILE A 92 1.28 28.08 -2.81
C ILE A 92 2.66 28.05 -3.48
N LYS A 93 3.71 28.19 -2.68
CA LYS A 93 5.10 28.03 -3.10
C LYS A 93 5.71 26.87 -2.35
N SER A 94 6.40 26.00 -3.06
CA SER A 94 7.06 24.82 -2.51
C SER A 94 8.53 24.84 -2.86
N ASP A 95 9.37 24.79 -1.84
CA ASP A 95 10.81 24.89 -1.98
C ASP A 95 11.49 23.75 -1.23
N VAL A 96 12.67 23.36 -1.73
CA VAL A 96 13.59 22.45 -1.05
C VAL A 96 14.91 23.18 -0.82
N ILE A 97 15.47 23.04 0.38
CA ILE A 97 16.76 23.63 0.74
C ILE A 97 17.77 22.50 0.96
N ILE A 98 18.92 22.61 0.30
CA ILE A 98 20.04 21.67 0.37
C ILE A 98 21.31 22.51 0.52
N ASP A 99 22.10 22.25 1.57
CA ASP A 99 23.34 23.00 1.86
C ASP A 99 23.15 24.53 1.80
N ASP A 100 22.09 25.03 2.45
CA ASP A 100 21.64 26.43 2.48
C ASP A 100 21.13 27.01 1.15
N ASP A 101 21.12 26.23 0.07
CA ASP A 101 20.68 26.68 -1.24
C ASP A 101 19.23 26.27 -1.53
N GLU A 102 18.40 27.23 -1.96
CA GLU A 102 16.96 27.07 -2.18
C GLU A 102 16.67 26.69 -3.65
N PHE A 103 15.93 25.61 -3.85
CA PHE A 103 15.37 25.18 -5.14
C PHE A 103 13.86 25.25 -5.08
N SER A 104 13.25 26.00 -6.00
CA SER A 104 11.82 26.28 -5.97
C SER A 104 11.07 25.53 -7.06
N PHE A 105 10.03 24.79 -6.67
CA PHE A 105 9.07 24.18 -7.59
C PHE A 105 8.06 25.21 -8.16
N GLY A 106 8.27 26.49 -7.86
CA GLY A 106 7.48 27.59 -8.40
C GLY A 106 6.31 28.00 -7.53
N ASN A 107 5.53 28.93 -8.08
CA ASN A 107 4.34 29.49 -7.47
C ASN A 107 3.12 28.95 -8.20
N PHE A 108 2.28 28.17 -7.52
CA PHE A 108 1.00 27.75 -8.05
C PHE A 108 -0.11 28.69 -7.57
N SER A 109 -0.88 29.20 -8.52
CA SER A 109 -2.13 29.94 -8.32
C SER A 109 -3.06 29.63 -9.49
N ILE A 110 -4.36 29.52 -9.22
CA ILE A 110 -5.35 29.19 -10.25
C ILE A 110 -5.25 30.23 -11.38
N GLY A 111 -4.90 29.78 -12.58
CA GLY A 111 -4.77 30.61 -13.78
C GLY A 111 -3.52 31.48 -13.87
N LYS A 112 -2.64 31.47 -12.84
CA LYS A 112 -1.46 32.34 -12.78
C LYS A 112 -0.29 31.67 -12.07
N SER A 113 0.17 30.54 -12.61
CA SER A 113 1.29 29.79 -12.06
C SER A 113 2.60 30.08 -12.80
N ASN A 114 3.74 29.95 -12.12
CA ASN A 114 5.08 30.08 -12.73
C ASN A 114 6.08 29.12 -12.09
N SER A 115 6.74 28.30 -12.90
CA SER A 115 7.92 27.54 -12.45
C SER A 115 9.17 28.43 -12.40
N ILE A 116 10.13 28.05 -11.57
CA ILE A 116 11.42 28.73 -11.41
C ILE A 116 12.51 27.75 -11.82
N ILE A 117 13.21 28.04 -12.92
CA ILE A 117 14.36 27.26 -13.35
C ILE A 117 15.61 27.78 -12.67
N LYS A 118 16.42 26.87 -12.16
CA LYS A 118 17.71 27.18 -11.54
C LYS A 118 18.71 26.12 -11.92
N LYS A 119 19.95 26.53 -12.24
CA LYS A 119 21.06 25.61 -12.48
C LYS A 119 22.33 26.18 -11.86
N ASP A 120 22.95 25.39 -11.00
CA ASP A 120 24.16 25.76 -10.27
C ASP A 120 25.05 24.51 -10.05
N SER A 121 26.04 24.63 -9.18
CA SER A 121 26.94 23.52 -8.85
C SER A 121 26.26 22.38 -8.09
N LEU A 122 25.20 22.65 -7.33
CA LEU A 122 24.47 21.65 -6.56
C LEU A 122 23.50 20.86 -7.45
N GLY A 123 22.85 21.52 -8.41
CA GLY A 123 21.93 20.85 -9.31
C GLY A 123 21.19 21.74 -10.28
N GLU A 124 20.13 21.18 -10.86
CA GLU A 124 19.23 21.80 -11.81
C GLU A 124 17.78 21.58 -11.36
N MET A 125 17.10 22.68 -11.01
CA MET A 125 15.66 22.74 -10.91
C MET A 125 15.09 22.98 -12.31
N ASP A 126 14.45 21.95 -12.87
CA ASP A 126 13.67 22.05 -14.11
C ASP A 126 12.26 22.58 -13.79
N VAL A 127 11.27 22.36 -14.64
CA VAL A 127 9.87 22.81 -14.44
C VAL A 127 9.26 22.25 -13.14
N ASP A 128 9.39 20.95 -12.90
CA ASP A 128 8.72 20.24 -11.80
C ASP A 128 9.61 19.17 -11.13
N THR A 129 10.87 19.09 -11.55
CA THR A 129 11.81 18.07 -11.12
C THR A 129 13.13 18.73 -10.71
N LEU A 130 13.61 18.42 -9.51
CA LEU A 130 14.95 18.81 -9.06
C LEU A 130 15.91 17.66 -9.30
N ARG A 131 17.00 17.95 -10.03
CA ARG A 131 18.08 17.00 -10.33
C ARG A 131 19.38 17.51 -9.72
N LEU A 132 20.01 16.70 -8.87
CA LEU A 132 21.23 17.06 -8.16
C LEU A 132 22.46 16.51 -8.88
N ASN A 133 23.57 17.22 -8.79
CA ASN A 133 24.86 16.76 -9.31
C ASN A 133 25.58 15.82 -8.32
N LYS A 134 25.16 15.85 -7.04
CA LYS A 134 25.66 14.99 -5.97
C LYS A 134 24.48 14.34 -5.27
N LYS A 135 24.62 13.05 -4.93
CA LYS A 135 23.60 12.37 -4.14
C LYS A 135 23.55 12.91 -2.70
N ILE A 136 22.34 13.04 -2.19
CA ILE A 136 22.06 13.47 -0.81
C ILE A 136 21.11 12.48 -0.13
N LYS A 137 20.92 12.65 1.18
CA LYS A 137 19.96 11.87 1.98
C LYS A 137 19.23 12.71 3.04
N GLU A 138 19.54 14.00 3.11
CA GLU A 138 18.99 14.97 4.05
C GLU A 138 18.68 16.24 3.28
N PHE A 139 17.50 16.82 3.53
CA PHE A 139 17.05 18.07 2.91
C PHE A 139 15.94 18.69 3.74
N THR A 140 15.73 19.99 3.54
CA THR A 140 14.63 20.72 4.19
C THR A 140 13.54 21.00 3.18
N VAL A 141 12.29 20.77 3.56
CA VAL A 141 11.12 21.18 2.79
C VAL A 141 10.54 22.44 3.39
N LYS A 142 10.20 23.40 2.54
CA LYS A 142 9.55 24.66 2.91
C LYS A 142 8.33 24.89 2.04
N ILE A 143 7.18 25.04 2.65
CA ILE A 143 5.93 25.33 1.95
C ILE A 143 5.35 26.63 2.49
N LYS A 144 5.05 27.57 1.59
CA LYS A 144 4.44 28.86 1.90
C LYS A 144 3.08 28.97 1.22
N ILE A 145 2.10 29.49 1.95
CA ILE A 145 0.79 29.89 1.41
C ILE A 145 0.68 31.40 1.54
N PHE A 146 0.55 32.09 0.42
CA PHE A 146 0.22 33.52 0.39
C PHE A 146 -1.30 33.67 0.32
N ASN A 147 -1.89 34.17 1.40
CA ASN A 147 -3.35 34.22 1.55
C ASN A 147 -3.88 35.57 1.06
N LYS A 148 -4.48 35.57 -0.12
CA LYS A 148 -5.09 36.74 -0.76
C LYS A 148 -6.62 36.65 -0.77
N SER A 149 -7.18 35.44 -0.79
CA SER A 149 -8.62 35.21 -0.81
C SER A 149 -9.32 35.58 0.51
N GLY A 150 -8.57 35.64 1.62
CA GLY A 150 -9.10 35.83 2.97
C GLY A 150 -9.89 34.63 3.50
N LYS A 151 -9.85 33.48 2.81
CA LYS A 151 -10.49 32.22 3.21
C LYS A 151 -9.50 31.31 3.93
N LYS A 152 -10.03 30.31 4.62
CA LYS A 152 -9.23 29.34 5.37
C LYS A 152 -8.55 28.36 4.42
N THR A 153 -7.22 28.42 4.36
CA THR A 153 -6.37 27.58 3.52
C THR A 153 -5.58 26.57 4.36
N GLY A 154 -4.89 25.64 3.69
CA GLY A 154 -4.09 24.62 4.35
C GLY A 154 -3.39 23.67 3.38
N ILE A 155 -2.82 22.60 3.93
CA ILE A 155 -2.12 21.54 3.20
C ILE A 155 -2.74 20.21 3.61
N LYS A 156 -3.47 19.56 2.70
CA LYS A 156 -4.18 18.30 2.97
C LYS A 156 -3.23 17.15 3.27
N LEU A 157 -2.22 16.99 2.42
CA LEU A 157 -1.13 16.02 2.54
C LEU A 157 0.08 16.53 1.76
N ILE A 158 1.24 15.90 1.94
CA ILE A 158 2.45 16.16 1.16
C ILE A 158 2.97 14.83 0.64
N ASN A 159 3.26 14.75 -0.66
CA ASN A 159 4.03 13.62 -1.20
C ASN A 159 5.36 14.11 -1.77
N ILE A 160 6.41 13.38 -1.42
CA ILE A 160 7.77 13.61 -1.94
C ILE A 160 8.19 12.34 -2.66
N VAL A 161 8.56 12.46 -3.92
CA VAL A 161 9.15 11.36 -4.67
C VAL A 161 10.64 11.59 -4.72
N ILE A 162 11.44 10.62 -4.30
CA ILE A 162 12.90 10.64 -4.40
C ILE A 162 13.38 9.51 -5.30
N THR A 163 14.45 9.73 -6.04
CA THR A 163 14.93 8.82 -7.09
C THR A 163 16.43 8.82 -7.16
N ASN A 164 16.99 7.62 -7.36
CA ASN A 164 18.37 7.44 -7.77
C ASN A 164 18.41 7.12 -9.28
N ARG A 165 18.92 8.07 -10.07
CA ARG A 165 18.92 7.97 -11.54
C ARG A 165 19.91 6.96 -12.11
N ASP A 166 20.92 6.55 -11.34
CA ASP A 166 21.88 5.52 -11.75
C ASP A 166 21.24 4.12 -11.77
N LYS A 167 20.10 3.95 -11.09
CA LYS A 167 19.39 2.68 -11.01
C LYS A 167 18.52 2.50 -12.25
N ASN A 168 18.94 1.57 -13.10
CA ASN A 168 18.18 1.15 -14.26
C ASN A 168 16.88 0.45 -13.86
N PHE A 169 15.89 0.55 -14.73
CA PHE A 169 14.70 -0.28 -14.65
C PHE A 169 15.07 -1.75 -14.89
N SER A 170 14.85 -2.60 -13.89
CA SER A 170 14.72 -4.05 -14.11
C SER A 170 13.35 -4.32 -14.74
N ASN A 171 13.27 -5.22 -15.73
CA ASN A 171 12.01 -5.56 -16.39
C ASN A 171 10.93 -5.84 -15.33
N PRO A 172 9.69 -5.33 -15.51
CA PRO A 172 8.69 -5.43 -14.47
C PRO A 172 8.35 -6.90 -14.27
N ILE A 173 8.12 -7.29 -13.02
CA ILE A 173 7.32 -8.49 -12.74
C ILE A 173 5.96 -8.23 -13.38
N LEU A 174 5.68 -8.99 -14.44
CA LEU A 174 4.44 -8.83 -15.20
C LEU A 174 3.27 -9.26 -14.32
N PRO A 175 2.13 -8.56 -14.38
CA PRO A 175 1.01 -8.81 -13.50
C PRO A 175 0.60 -10.28 -13.57
N GLY A 176 0.43 -10.90 -12.40
CA GLY A 176 -0.18 -12.22 -12.30
C GLY A 176 -1.56 -12.22 -12.97
N MET A 177 -1.87 -13.26 -13.76
CA MET A 177 -3.18 -13.38 -14.40
C MET A 177 -4.27 -13.65 -13.36
N SER A 178 -5.00 -12.62 -12.91
CA SER A 178 -6.48 -12.61 -12.82
C SER A 178 -7.02 -11.40 -12.07
N ASP A 179 -7.83 -10.63 -12.81
CA ASP A 179 -9.08 -9.93 -12.49
C ASP A 179 -9.12 -8.68 -13.36
N THR A 180 -10.01 -8.70 -14.36
CA THR A 180 -10.23 -7.55 -15.24
C THR A 180 -10.82 -6.42 -14.42
N VAL A 181 -10.13 -5.28 -14.37
CA VAL A 181 -10.62 -4.07 -13.73
C VAL A 181 -10.73 -3.00 -14.80
N ILE A 182 -11.92 -2.42 -14.97
CA ILE A 182 -12.17 -1.34 -15.93
C ILE A 182 -13.06 -0.31 -15.25
N LEU A 183 -12.55 0.91 -15.12
CA LEU A 183 -13.24 2.05 -14.53
C LEU A 183 -13.96 2.86 -15.61
N SER A 184 -15.12 3.44 -15.29
CA SER A 184 -15.91 4.22 -16.27
C SER A 184 -15.44 5.67 -16.35
N VAL A 185 -14.21 5.89 -16.79
CA VAL A 185 -13.64 7.23 -16.96
C VAL A 185 -14.17 7.90 -18.26
N PRO A 186 -14.62 9.17 -18.21
CA PRO A 186 -15.02 9.95 -19.39
C PRO A 186 -13.95 9.97 -20.49
N LYS A 187 -14.38 9.82 -21.74
CA LYS A 187 -13.51 9.85 -22.92
C LYS A 187 -13.53 11.24 -23.53
N ILE A 188 -12.40 11.94 -23.49
CA ILE A 188 -12.24 13.32 -23.99
C ILE A 188 -11.02 13.39 -24.91
N SER A 189 -11.18 13.85 -26.15
CA SER A 189 -10.05 14.14 -27.02
C SER A 189 -9.57 15.57 -26.83
N GLN A 190 -8.25 15.76 -26.75
CA GLN A 190 -7.64 17.10 -26.74
C GLN A 190 -7.80 17.80 -28.10
N LEU A 191 -7.87 17.03 -29.19
CA LEU A 191 -7.97 17.56 -30.55
C LEU A 191 -9.39 18.03 -30.92
N GLU A 192 -10.40 17.63 -30.15
CA GLU A 192 -11.76 18.15 -30.26
C GLU A 192 -11.94 19.50 -29.55
N GLN A 193 -10.94 19.93 -28.77
CA GLN A 193 -10.95 21.26 -28.14
C GLN A 193 -10.70 22.31 -29.22
N GLN A 194 -11.66 23.21 -29.43
CA GLN A 194 -11.62 24.23 -30.49
C GLN A 194 -10.65 25.38 -30.16
N VAL A 195 -9.38 25.06 -29.91
CA VAL A 195 -8.30 25.97 -29.52
C VAL A 195 -7.02 25.66 -30.29
N ASN A 196 -6.22 26.68 -30.59
CA ASN A 196 -5.00 26.54 -31.40
C ASN A 196 -3.86 25.75 -30.70
N TYR A 197 -3.92 25.62 -29.37
CA TYR A 197 -2.98 24.85 -28.56
C TYR A 197 -3.50 23.45 -28.20
N ALA A 198 -4.53 22.94 -28.91
CA ALA A 198 -5.13 21.63 -28.66
C ALA A 198 -4.11 20.47 -28.66
N GLY A 199 -3.01 20.60 -29.39
CA GLY A 199 -1.91 19.62 -29.42
C GLY A 199 -1.09 19.52 -28.13
N ASP A 200 -1.15 20.52 -27.25
CA ASP A 200 -0.22 20.67 -26.12
C ASP A 200 -0.89 20.52 -24.74
N ILE A 201 -2.16 20.12 -24.72
CA ILE A 201 -3.01 20.07 -23.52
C ILE A 201 -3.34 18.64 -23.06
N CYS A 202 -2.48 17.66 -23.36
CA CYS A 202 -2.68 16.26 -22.93
C CYS A 202 -2.85 16.12 -21.40
N SER A 203 -2.07 16.88 -20.62
CA SER A 203 -2.15 16.88 -19.14
C SER A 203 -3.49 17.42 -18.62
N PRO A 204 -3.92 18.66 -18.92
CA PRO A 204 -5.21 19.16 -18.48
C PRO A 204 -6.40 18.40 -19.09
N THR A 205 -6.25 17.79 -20.28
CA THR A 205 -7.28 16.89 -20.83
C THR A 205 -7.43 15.66 -19.95
N SER A 206 -6.33 14.97 -19.62
CA SER A 206 -6.34 13.81 -18.73
C SER A 206 -6.85 14.15 -17.32
N LEU A 207 -6.45 15.32 -16.80
CA LEU A 207 -6.94 15.83 -15.53
C LEU A 207 -8.44 16.11 -15.56
N SER A 208 -8.95 16.74 -16.63
CA SER A 208 -10.38 16.98 -16.79
C SER A 208 -11.18 15.67 -16.83
N MET A 209 -10.69 14.62 -17.49
CA MET A 209 -11.37 13.30 -17.47
C MET A 209 -11.55 12.78 -16.04
N LEU A 210 -10.53 12.94 -15.19
CA LEU A 210 -10.57 12.47 -13.80
C LEU A 210 -11.40 13.36 -12.88
N LEU A 211 -11.34 14.68 -13.05
CA LEU A 211 -12.25 15.59 -12.35
C LEU A 211 -13.72 15.23 -12.67
N ASN A 212 -14.04 15.00 -13.94
CA ASN A 212 -15.38 14.57 -14.37
C ASN A 212 -15.75 13.17 -13.86
N TYR A 213 -14.78 12.24 -13.77
CA TYR A 213 -14.99 10.92 -13.15
C TYR A 213 -15.43 11.04 -11.67
N TYR A 214 -14.88 12.02 -10.95
CA TYR A 214 -15.29 12.35 -9.58
C TYR A 214 -16.51 13.28 -9.49
N GLY A 215 -17.21 13.53 -10.60
CA GLY A 215 -18.41 14.38 -10.64
C GLY A 215 -18.14 15.88 -10.58
N ILE A 216 -16.89 16.31 -10.79
CA ILE A 216 -16.49 17.72 -10.84
C ILE A 216 -16.45 18.14 -12.32
N ASP A 217 -17.49 18.86 -12.75
CA ASP A 217 -17.64 19.33 -14.13
C ASP A 217 -16.61 20.42 -14.45
N VAL A 218 -15.57 20.05 -15.19
CA VAL A 218 -14.52 20.95 -15.67
C VAL A 218 -14.22 20.62 -17.13
N SER A 219 -14.34 21.63 -18.00
CA SER A 219 -13.92 21.50 -19.40
C SER A 219 -12.40 21.48 -19.52
N THR A 220 -11.89 20.82 -20.56
CA THR A 220 -10.44 20.77 -20.82
C THR A 220 -9.84 22.16 -21.01
N VAL A 221 -10.54 23.07 -21.71
CA VAL A 221 -10.06 24.45 -21.94
C VAL A 221 -9.98 25.25 -20.65
N SER A 222 -10.99 25.14 -19.77
CA SER A 222 -10.96 25.78 -18.44
C SER A 222 -9.83 25.21 -17.60
N CYS A 223 -9.67 23.88 -17.59
CA CYS A 223 -8.60 23.21 -16.86
C CYS A 223 -7.23 23.70 -17.35
N ALA A 224 -7.01 23.74 -18.66
CA ALA A 224 -5.76 24.22 -19.26
C ALA A 224 -5.45 25.67 -18.88
N SER A 225 -6.46 26.55 -18.89
CA SER A 225 -6.31 27.93 -18.43
C SER A 225 -5.89 28.01 -16.96
N ASP A 226 -6.43 27.14 -16.11
CA ASP A 226 -6.19 27.19 -14.66
C ASP A 226 -4.83 26.60 -14.24
N VAL A 227 -4.26 25.69 -15.03
CA VAL A 227 -2.98 25.01 -14.72
C VAL A 227 -1.77 25.55 -15.50
N ILE A 228 -1.96 26.55 -16.35
CA ILE A 228 -0.90 27.07 -17.21
C ILE A 228 0.32 27.53 -16.40
N ASP A 229 1.49 27.05 -16.82
CA ASP A 229 2.77 27.59 -16.38
C ASP A 229 3.16 28.76 -17.28
N THR A 230 2.95 29.97 -16.78
CA THR A 230 3.17 31.21 -17.55
C THR A 230 4.64 31.50 -17.82
N SER A 231 5.59 30.92 -17.06
CA SER A 231 7.02 31.15 -17.28
C SER A 231 7.56 30.34 -18.47
N LYS A 232 6.95 29.19 -18.75
CA LYS A 232 7.33 28.27 -19.84
C LYS A 232 6.30 28.19 -20.96
N ASN A 233 5.11 28.76 -20.77
CA ASN A 233 3.98 28.65 -21.67
C ASN A 233 3.63 27.17 -21.98
N ILE A 234 3.53 26.35 -20.92
CA ILE A 234 3.19 24.93 -21.00
C ILE A 234 2.03 24.60 -20.07
N TYR A 235 1.34 23.50 -20.37
CA TYR A 235 0.20 23.00 -19.58
C TYR A 235 0.52 21.73 -18.79
N GLY A 236 1.72 21.17 -19.02
CA GLY A 236 2.15 19.87 -18.51
C GLY A 236 2.92 19.91 -17.20
N ASN A 237 2.93 21.00 -16.44
CA ASN A 237 3.60 21.05 -15.13
C ASN A 237 2.84 20.15 -14.14
N TRP A 238 3.48 19.07 -13.68
CA TRP A 238 2.82 18.04 -12.89
C TRP A 238 2.31 18.57 -11.54
N ILE A 239 3.07 19.48 -10.92
CA ILE A 239 2.77 20.04 -9.60
C ILE A 239 1.59 21.00 -9.69
N PHE A 240 1.50 21.78 -10.77
CA PHE A 240 0.37 22.71 -10.96
C PHE A 240 -0.93 21.95 -11.27
N ASN A 241 -0.86 20.90 -12.08
CA ASN A 241 -2.01 20.04 -12.36
C ASN A 241 -2.53 19.35 -11.09
N THR A 242 -1.63 18.75 -10.29
CA THR A 242 -2.03 18.10 -9.03
C THR A 242 -2.48 19.12 -7.98
N SER A 243 -1.86 20.30 -7.89
CA SER A 243 -2.32 21.37 -7.00
C SER A 243 -3.71 21.88 -7.36
N TYR A 244 -4.00 22.05 -8.66
CA TYR A 244 -5.33 22.45 -9.14
C TYR A 244 -6.40 21.44 -8.78
N ALA A 245 -6.15 20.14 -8.97
CA ALA A 245 -7.08 19.09 -8.56
C ALA A 245 -7.43 19.18 -7.06
N SER A 246 -6.45 19.52 -6.21
CA SER A 246 -6.64 19.68 -4.78
C SER A 246 -7.56 20.87 -4.44
N THR A 247 -7.52 21.95 -5.23
CA THR A 247 -8.45 23.10 -5.10
C THR A 247 -9.91 22.71 -5.38
N LYS A 248 -10.14 21.62 -6.12
CA LYS A 248 -11.47 21.04 -6.37
C LYS A 248 -11.91 20.05 -5.30
N ASN A 249 -11.32 20.18 -4.10
CA ASN A 249 -11.57 19.35 -2.93
C ASN A 249 -11.17 17.87 -3.05
N LEU A 250 -10.34 17.50 -4.02
CA LEU A 250 -9.71 16.18 -4.04
C LEU A 250 -8.45 16.17 -3.15
N TYR A 251 -7.94 14.99 -2.86
CA TYR A 251 -6.55 14.75 -2.51
C TYR A 251 -5.81 14.42 -3.80
N SER A 252 -4.67 15.06 -4.03
CA SER A 252 -3.93 14.87 -5.27
C SER A 252 -2.44 15.04 -5.08
N PHE A 253 -1.68 14.16 -5.71
CA PHE A 253 -0.24 14.07 -5.52
C PHE A 253 0.41 13.30 -6.67
N ILE A 254 1.72 13.48 -6.83
CA ILE A 254 2.53 12.79 -7.84
C ILE A 254 3.19 11.60 -7.18
N VAL A 255 3.17 10.43 -7.83
CA VAL A 255 3.88 9.23 -7.37
C VAL A 255 4.75 8.65 -8.49
N ARG A 256 5.65 7.74 -8.14
CA ARG A 256 6.24 6.77 -9.06
C ARG A 256 5.70 5.39 -8.73
N ILE A 257 4.87 4.85 -9.61
CA ILE A 257 4.38 3.48 -9.51
C ILE A 257 5.51 2.55 -9.98
N ASN A 258 5.92 1.62 -9.12
CA ASN A 258 7.08 0.76 -9.38
C ASN A 258 6.71 -0.58 -10.03
N SER A 259 5.43 -0.99 -9.97
CA SER A 259 4.98 -2.27 -10.51
C SER A 259 3.55 -2.24 -11.03
N TYR A 260 3.21 -3.23 -11.85
CA TYR A 260 1.81 -3.42 -12.26
C TYR A 260 0.90 -3.90 -11.14
N ASP A 261 1.45 -4.51 -10.09
CA ASP A 261 0.68 -4.91 -8.90
C ASP A 261 0.25 -3.68 -8.10
N GLU A 262 1.11 -2.67 -7.96
CA GLU A 262 0.74 -1.37 -7.41
C GLU A 262 -0.38 -0.71 -8.24
N LEU A 263 -0.23 -0.65 -9.56
CA LEU A 263 -1.26 -0.12 -10.46
C LEU A 263 -2.59 -0.87 -10.27
N LYS A 264 -2.56 -2.21 -10.24
CA LYS A 264 -3.76 -3.03 -10.07
C LYS A 264 -4.48 -2.68 -8.77
N ARG A 265 -3.76 -2.50 -7.66
CA ARG A 265 -4.34 -2.14 -6.36
C ARG A 265 -5.01 -0.76 -6.38
N TYR A 266 -4.43 0.23 -7.08
CA TYR A 266 -5.12 1.52 -7.31
C TYR A 266 -6.45 1.32 -8.06
N LEU A 267 -6.41 0.60 -9.17
CA LEU A 267 -7.60 0.37 -10.00
C LEU A 267 -8.69 -0.42 -9.25
N GLN A 268 -8.33 -1.43 -8.45
CA GLN A 268 -9.26 -2.20 -7.61
C GLN A 268 -9.94 -1.34 -6.54
N LYS A 269 -9.26 -0.29 -6.08
CA LYS A 269 -9.82 0.73 -5.17
C LYS A 269 -10.65 1.81 -5.89
N GLY A 270 -10.87 1.66 -7.21
CA GLY A 270 -11.63 2.61 -8.02
C GLY A 270 -10.88 3.90 -8.33
N ILE A 271 -9.55 3.88 -8.26
CA ILE A 271 -8.68 5.04 -8.48
C ILE A 271 -8.00 4.89 -9.86
N PRO A 272 -8.44 5.63 -10.90
CA PRO A 272 -7.72 5.70 -12.17
C PRO A 272 -6.41 6.48 -12.01
N VAL A 273 -5.45 6.24 -12.91
CA VAL A 273 -4.09 6.79 -12.81
C VAL A 273 -3.78 7.62 -14.04
N ILE A 274 -3.29 8.85 -13.91
CA ILE A 274 -2.70 9.57 -15.05
C ILE A 274 -1.24 9.17 -15.15
N ALA A 275 -0.81 8.60 -16.26
CA ALA A 275 0.57 8.20 -16.47
C ALA A 275 1.28 9.17 -17.42
N SER A 276 2.53 9.51 -17.07
CA SER A 276 3.46 10.20 -17.95
C SER A 276 4.25 9.16 -18.76
N ILE A 277 4.22 9.26 -20.08
CA ILE A 277 4.91 8.32 -20.97
C ILE A 277 5.83 9.04 -21.95
N THR A 278 6.85 8.33 -22.44
CA THR A 278 7.68 8.74 -23.59
C THR A 278 8.12 7.52 -24.37
N PHE A 279 8.11 7.64 -25.69
CA PHE A 279 8.42 6.55 -26.60
C PHE A 279 8.84 7.11 -27.96
N GLY A 280 9.74 6.38 -28.61
CA GLY A 280 10.16 6.60 -29.99
C GLY A 280 9.20 6.00 -31.02
N PRO A 281 9.48 6.18 -32.32
CA PRO A 281 8.73 5.53 -33.38
C PRO A 281 8.63 4.02 -33.17
N ASP A 282 7.44 3.46 -33.36
CA ASP A 282 7.13 2.02 -33.31
C ASP A 282 7.36 1.32 -31.95
N GLU A 283 7.74 2.06 -30.90
CA GLU A 283 7.96 1.52 -29.54
C GLU A 283 6.65 1.27 -28.77
N LEU A 284 5.58 2.00 -29.10
CA LEU A 284 4.26 1.83 -28.50
C LEU A 284 3.20 1.75 -29.60
N LYS A 285 2.79 0.53 -29.95
CA LYS A 285 1.83 0.30 -31.02
C LYS A 285 0.43 0.76 -30.61
N ASN A 286 -0.42 1.03 -31.61
CA ASN A 286 -1.77 1.57 -31.45
C ASN A 286 -1.87 2.99 -30.89
N SER A 287 -0.75 3.63 -30.53
CA SER A 287 -0.80 5.00 -30.04
C SER A 287 -1.32 5.96 -31.13
N PRO A 288 -2.19 6.94 -30.78
CA PRO A 288 -2.62 7.97 -31.72
C PRO A 288 -1.49 8.84 -32.27
N ILE A 289 -0.35 8.88 -31.58
CA ILE A 289 0.84 9.64 -31.96
C ILE A 289 2.02 8.70 -32.19
N LYS A 290 2.90 9.05 -33.14
CA LYS A 290 4.01 8.17 -33.55
C LYS A 290 5.18 8.13 -32.56
N LYS A 291 5.43 9.23 -31.85
CA LYS A 291 6.53 9.39 -30.88
C LYS A 291 6.23 10.57 -29.96
N THR A 292 6.82 10.61 -28.78
CA THR A 292 6.72 11.75 -27.86
C THR A 292 7.87 11.79 -26.85
N THR A 293 8.34 12.99 -26.49
CA THR A 293 9.26 13.22 -25.37
C THR A 293 8.54 13.38 -24.02
N GLY A 294 7.21 13.55 -24.05
CA GLY A 294 6.35 13.63 -22.89
C GLY A 294 4.88 13.67 -23.31
N HIS A 295 4.09 12.73 -22.82
CA HIS A 295 2.65 12.66 -23.07
C HIS A 295 1.94 12.14 -21.81
N LEU A 296 0.78 12.70 -21.50
CA LEU A 296 -0.02 12.32 -20.36
C LEU A 296 -1.30 11.65 -20.85
N LEU A 297 -1.64 10.51 -20.27
CA LEU A 297 -2.87 9.78 -20.57
C LEU A 297 -3.45 9.17 -19.29
N VAL A 298 -4.70 8.72 -19.35
CA VAL A 298 -5.35 8.07 -18.20
C VAL A 298 -5.32 6.56 -18.36
N ILE A 299 -4.74 5.84 -17.40
CA ILE A 299 -4.93 4.41 -17.21
C ILE A 299 -6.24 4.19 -16.43
N LYS A 300 -7.15 3.44 -17.03
CA LYS A 300 -8.49 3.15 -16.48
C LYS A 300 -8.75 1.66 -16.26
N GLY A 301 -7.83 0.78 -16.66
CA GLY A 301 -8.03 -0.64 -16.48
C GLY A 301 -6.90 -1.53 -16.95
N ILE A 302 -7.04 -2.82 -16.63
CA ILE A 302 -6.18 -3.91 -17.08
C ILE A 302 -7.09 -5.01 -17.65
N ASP A 303 -6.82 -5.46 -18.87
CA ASP A 303 -7.60 -6.51 -19.51
C ASP A 303 -7.25 -7.91 -18.97
N LYS A 304 -7.98 -8.93 -19.43
CA LYS A 304 -7.75 -10.35 -19.03
C LYS A 304 -6.36 -10.91 -19.38
N ASN A 305 -5.63 -10.27 -20.30
CA ASN A 305 -4.28 -10.66 -20.73
C ASN A 305 -3.20 -9.85 -19.99
N GLY A 306 -3.59 -8.89 -19.15
CA GLY A 306 -2.71 -7.97 -18.46
C GLY A 306 -2.35 -6.72 -19.28
N ASN A 307 -2.98 -6.49 -20.43
CA ASN A 307 -2.75 -5.29 -21.25
C ASN A 307 -3.40 -4.07 -20.60
N ILE A 308 -2.83 -2.90 -20.87
CA ILE A 308 -3.22 -1.66 -20.19
C ILE A 308 -4.29 -0.95 -21.00
N ILE A 309 -5.44 -0.70 -20.38
CA ILE A 309 -6.57 0.00 -20.98
C ILE A 309 -6.47 1.47 -20.56
N THR A 310 -6.36 2.36 -21.54
CA THR A 310 -6.15 3.79 -21.33
C THR A 310 -7.19 4.64 -22.06
N ASN A 311 -7.45 5.85 -21.56
CA ASN A 311 -7.97 6.95 -22.35
C ASN A 311 -6.79 7.84 -22.76
N ASP A 312 -6.41 7.82 -24.04
CA ASP A 312 -5.36 8.62 -24.64
C ASP A 312 -5.94 9.91 -25.25
N PRO A 313 -5.64 11.10 -24.68
CA PRO A 313 -6.24 12.34 -25.11
C PRO A 313 -5.83 12.75 -26.53
N ALA A 314 -4.68 12.26 -27.04
CA ALA A 314 -4.19 12.61 -28.38
C ALA A 314 -4.95 11.94 -29.53
N ALA A 315 -5.96 11.11 -29.22
CA ALA A 315 -6.84 10.53 -30.22
C ALA A 315 -7.59 11.60 -31.02
N LEU A 316 -7.88 11.31 -32.30
CA LEU A 316 -8.54 12.24 -33.22
C LEU A 316 -9.94 12.70 -32.76
N ASN A 317 -10.65 11.87 -31.99
CA ASN A 317 -11.98 12.17 -31.46
C ASN A 317 -12.32 11.26 -30.28
N SER A 318 -13.36 11.60 -29.52
CA SER A 318 -13.75 10.89 -28.29
C SER A 318 -14.06 9.40 -28.49
N SER A 319 -14.47 8.97 -29.69
CA SER A 319 -14.72 7.55 -29.98
C SER A 319 -13.45 6.68 -30.05
N ARG A 320 -12.29 7.31 -30.25
CA ARG A 320 -10.97 6.66 -30.40
C ARG A 320 -10.03 6.87 -29.21
N VAL A 321 -10.49 7.60 -28.19
CA VAL A 321 -9.69 7.89 -26.98
C VAL A 321 -9.32 6.63 -26.22
N GLU A 322 -10.20 5.62 -26.20
CA GLU A 322 -9.87 4.37 -25.52
C GLU A 322 -8.90 3.53 -26.36
N VAL A 323 -7.72 3.27 -25.81
CA VAL A 323 -6.64 2.51 -26.45
C VAL A 323 -6.20 1.40 -25.50
N VAL A 324 -5.89 0.23 -26.05
CA VAL A 324 -5.32 -0.90 -25.30
C VAL A 324 -3.88 -1.09 -25.75
N TYR A 325 -2.96 -0.98 -24.81
CA TYR A 325 -1.52 -1.10 -25.03
C TYR A 325 -0.99 -2.45 -24.52
N ASP A 326 -0.07 -3.05 -25.28
CA ASP A 326 0.67 -4.22 -24.81
C ASP A 326 1.44 -3.87 -23.53
N LYS A 327 1.38 -4.75 -22.53
CA LYS A 327 1.98 -4.51 -21.21
C LYS A 327 3.50 -4.37 -21.21
N LYS A 328 4.21 -4.95 -22.18
CA LYS A 328 5.67 -4.78 -22.26
C LYS A 328 6.02 -3.46 -22.95
N GLU A 329 5.33 -3.14 -24.04
CA GLU A 329 5.51 -1.86 -24.74
C GLU A 329 5.18 -0.69 -23.81
N PHE A 330 4.07 -0.77 -23.08
CA PHE A 330 3.67 0.26 -22.14
C PHE A 330 4.62 0.38 -20.93
N ALA A 331 5.11 -0.74 -20.39
CA ALA A 331 6.10 -0.72 -19.32
C ALA A 331 7.39 -0.01 -19.74
N ASN A 332 7.83 -0.17 -20.99
CA ASN A 332 8.98 0.57 -21.51
C ASN A 332 8.67 2.07 -21.60
N ALA A 333 7.52 2.43 -22.16
CA ALA A 333 7.13 3.83 -22.31
C ALA A 333 6.94 4.57 -20.97
N TRP A 334 6.54 3.84 -19.91
CA TRP A 334 6.19 4.39 -18.61
C TRP A 334 7.22 4.10 -17.51
N PHE A 335 7.43 2.84 -17.14
CA PHE A 335 8.34 2.48 -16.04
C PHE A 335 9.80 2.68 -16.42
N LYS A 336 10.23 2.23 -17.61
CA LYS A 336 11.62 2.39 -18.03
C LYS A 336 11.95 3.86 -18.26
N ASN A 337 11.17 4.55 -19.10
CA ASN A 337 11.55 5.88 -19.56
C ASN A 337 11.06 7.03 -18.67
N LYS A 338 10.01 6.84 -17.86
CA LYS A 338 9.43 7.85 -16.97
C LYS A 338 9.37 7.43 -15.50
N TYR A 339 10.03 6.34 -15.13
CA TYR A 339 10.08 5.84 -13.74
C TYR A 339 8.70 5.58 -13.12
N GLY A 340 7.66 5.35 -13.92
CA GLY A 340 6.31 5.17 -13.41
C GLY A 340 5.63 6.44 -12.92
N THR A 341 6.15 7.62 -13.26
CA THR A 341 5.60 8.92 -12.84
C THR A 341 4.12 9.03 -13.19
N SER A 342 3.31 9.34 -12.18
CA SER A 342 1.87 9.32 -12.27
C SER A 342 1.19 10.36 -11.38
N TYR A 343 0.01 10.82 -11.77
CA TYR A 343 -0.86 11.61 -10.90
C TYR A 343 -1.90 10.70 -10.27
N ILE A 344 -2.06 10.85 -8.97
CA ILE A 344 -3.12 10.18 -8.21
C ILE A 344 -4.08 11.25 -7.71
N LEU A 345 -5.38 11.04 -7.98
CA LEU A 345 -6.47 11.85 -7.48
C LEU A 345 -7.37 10.94 -6.66
N VAL A 346 -7.82 11.41 -5.49
CA VAL A 346 -8.73 10.67 -4.62
C VAL A 346 -9.75 11.65 -4.05
N ASP A 347 -11.03 11.33 -4.18
CA ASP A 347 -12.17 12.03 -3.58
C ASP A 347 -12.32 11.70 -2.08
N ASP A 348 -12.01 10.47 -1.71
CA ASP A 348 -12.06 9.96 -0.34
C ASP A 348 -10.75 9.25 0.03
N ILE A 349 -9.95 9.88 0.91
CA ILE A 349 -8.66 9.36 1.35
C ILE A 349 -8.77 7.99 2.05
N PHE A 350 -9.95 7.60 2.56
CA PHE A 350 -10.17 6.28 3.15
C PHE A 350 -10.11 5.14 2.14
N LYS A 351 -10.11 5.42 0.83
CA LYS A 351 -9.73 4.42 -0.18
C LYS A 351 -8.29 3.91 0.03
N LEU A 352 -7.44 4.73 0.65
CA LEU A 352 -6.03 4.46 0.97
C LEU A 352 -5.80 4.17 2.48
N ILE A 353 -6.85 3.81 3.22
CA ILE A 353 -6.74 3.46 4.64
C ILE A 353 -5.88 2.19 4.82
N SER A 354 -5.05 2.18 5.86
CA SER A 354 -4.23 1.04 6.27
C SER A 354 -4.19 0.86 7.79
N SER A 355 -3.73 -0.31 8.24
CA SER A 355 -3.41 -0.56 9.66
C SER A 355 -2.12 0.19 10.04
N ALA A 356 -2.08 0.74 11.25
CA ALA A 356 -0.90 1.43 11.78
C ALA A 356 0.08 0.47 12.46
N VAL A 357 1.37 0.85 12.52
CA VAL A 357 2.40 0.16 13.31
C VAL A 357 2.15 0.33 14.83
N PRO A 358 2.33 -0.70 15.68
CA PRO A 358 2.80 -2.05 15.36
C PRO A 358 1.70 -3.02 14.88
N TYR A 359 0.43 -2.70 15.13
CA TYR A 359 -0.77 -3.41 14.65
C TYR A 359 -2.02 -2.61 15.05
N SER A 360 -3.19 -2.98 14.55
CA SER A 360 -4.48 -2.42 14.98
C SER A 360 -5.41 -3.53 15.48
N GLU A 361 -6.30 -3.23 16.41
CA GLU A 361 -7.35 -4.13 16.88
C GLU A 361 -8.67 -3.83 16.17
N ILE A 362 -9.35 -4.87 15.67
CA ILE A 362 -10.75 -4.79 15.28
C ILE A 362 -11.60 -5.22 16.46
N LYS A 363 -12.50 -4.34 16.88
CA LYS A 363 -13.36 -4.53 18.05
C LYS A 363 -14.83 -4.54 17.69
N LYS A 364 -15.61 -5.22 18.50
CA LYS A 364 -17.07 -5.05 18.53
C LYS A 364 -17.45 -4.88 19.99
N ASP A 365 -18.07 -3.74 20.30
CA ASP A 365 -18.24 -3.29 21.67
C ASP A 365 -16.86 -3.26 22.37
N ASP A 366 -16.73 -3.86 23.56
CA ASP A 366 -15.45 -3.94 24.28
C ASP A 366 -14.61 -5.18 23.92
N ASP A 367 -15.14 -6.07 23.07
CA ASP A 367 -14.48 -7.32 22.71
C ASP A 367 -13.54 -7.14 21.50
N VAL A 368 -12.29 -7.57 21.66
CA VAL A 368 -11.35 -7.71 20.55
C VAL A 368 -11.73 -8.93 19.73
N LEU A 369 -12.07 -8.70 18.46
CA LEU A 369 -12.37 -9.76 17.50
C LEU A 369 -11.10 -10.33 16.89
N THR A 370 -10.19 -9.43 16.48
CA THR A 370 -8.94 -9.81 15.81
C THR A 370 -7.96 -8.64 15.84
N GLN A 371 -6.72 -8.92 15.48
CA GLN A 371 -5.69 -7.92 15.20
C GLN A 371 -5.40 -7.84 13.70
N ILE A 372 -4.82 -6.74 13.24
CA ILE A 372 -4.40 -6.50 11.87
C ILE A 372 -2.95 -6.01 11.89
N THR A 373 -2.03 -6.75 11.28
CA THR A 373 -0.65 -6.28 11.11
C THR A 373 -0.57 -5.09 10.16
N PRO A 374 0.48 -4.26 10.21
CA PRO A 374 0.70 -3.21 9.23
C PRO A 374 0.61 -3.75 7.81
N ASP A 375 0.06 -2.94 6.91
CA ASP A 375 -0.02 -3.23 5.47
C ASP A 375 -0.89 -4.45 5.07
N GLU A 376 -1.65 -5.03 6.00
CA GLU A 376 -2.75 -5.96 5.66
C GLU A 376 -3.97 -5.18 5.13
N GLU A 377 -4.58 -5.67 4.05
CA GLU A 377 -5.64 -4.94 3.36
C GLU A 377 -6.89 -4.81 4.22
N ILE A 378 -7.28 -3.55 4.43
CA ILE A 378 -8.53 -3.16 5.07
C ILE A 378 -9.41 -2.38 4.11
N ARG A 379 -10.72 -2.59 4.24
CA ARG A 379 -11.73 -1.86 3.48
C ARG A 379 -12.60 -1.07 4.44
N LEU A 380 -12.79 0.21 4.14
CA LEU A 380 -13.76 1.02 4.86
C LEU A 380 -15.18 0.45 4.64
N VAL A 381 -15.91 0.20 5.74
CA VAL A 381 -17.32 -0.20 5.70
C VAL A 381 -18.21 0.99 6.03
N GLU A 382 -17.93 1.66 7.15
CA GLU A 382 -18.67 2.83 7.62
C GLU A 382 -17.73 3.73 8.42
N ARG A 383 -17.99 5.04 8.40
CA ARG A 383 -17.30 6.00 9.24
C ARG A 383 -18.30 6.99 9.83
N THR A 384 -18.15 7.26 11.12
CA THR A 384 -18.81 8.35 11.83
C THR A 384 -17.78 9.41 12.23
N ALA A 385 -18.20 10.42 13.01
CA ALA A 385 -17.27 11.39 13.58
C ALA A 385 -16.26 10.73 14.54
N ASP A 386 -16.69 9.69 15.27
CA ASP A 386 -15.96 9.13 16.41
C ASP A 386 -15.43 7.72 16.16
N SER A 387 -15.87 7.05 15.09
CA SER A 387 -15.56 5.64 14.86
C SER A 387 -15.40 5.29 13.39
N ILE A 388 -14.54 4.30 13.13
CA ILE A 388 -14.31 3.74 11.79
C ILE A 388 -14.54 2.24 11.85
N LEU A 389 -15.56 1.80 11.12
CA LEU A 389 -15.86 0.39 10.91
C LEU A 389 -15.13 -0.08 9.65
N VAL A 390 -14.30 -1.11 9.79
CA VAL A 390 -13.52 -1.68 8.70
C VAL A 390 -13.83 -3.16 8.52
N GLU A 391 -13.50 -3.67 7.33
CA GLU A 391 -13.42 -5.09 7.01
C GLU A 391 -11.93 -5.45 6.83
N ALA A 392 -11.43 -6.43 7.58
CA ALA A 392 -10.13 -7.06 7.34
C ALA A 392 -10.24 -8.04 6.16
N VAL A 393 -9.97 -7.56 4.95
CA VAL A 393 -10.25 -8.25 3.68
C VAL A 393 -9.51 -9.59 3.57
N GLU A 394 -8.32 -9.66 4.16
CA GLU A 394 -7.47 -10.85 4.10
C GLU A 394 -7.85 -11.92 5.13
N GLN A 395 -8.64 -11.55 6.15
CA GLN A 395 -9.05 -12.44 7.23
C GLN A 395 -10.41 -13.04 6.92
N LYS A 396 -10.40 -14.01 6.00
CA LYS A 396 -11.62 -14.65 5.52
C LYS A 396 -12.30 -15.48 6.62
N ILE A 397 -13.58 -15.23 6.81
CA ILE A 397 -14.53 -15.99 7.61
C ILE A 397 -15.73 -16.42 6.75
N GLU A 398 -16.46 -17.45 7.16
CA GLU A 398 -17.71 -17.84 6.49
C GLU A 398 -18.81 -16.78 6.69
N GLY A 399 -19.21 -16.10 5.61
CA GLY A 399 -20.25 -15.07 5.64
C GLY A 399 -21.66 -15.64 5.68
N LYS A 400 -22.65 -14.80 5.99
CA LYS A 400 -24.06 -15.20 6.19
C LYS A 400 -24.72 -15.88 4.98
N ASP A 401 -24.24 -15.60 3.78
CA ASP A 401 -24.71 -16.20 2.53
C ASP A 401 -23.85 -17.40 2.08
N GLY A 402 -22.95 -17.88 2.95
CA GLY A 402 -21.98 -18.93 2.68
C GLY A 402 -20.79 -18.47 1.83
N LYS A 403 -20.67 -17.17 1.52
CA LYS A 403 -19.49 -16.64 0.82
C LYS A 403 -18.45 -16.14 1.83
N PRO A 404 -17.15 -16.30 1.55
CA PRO A 404 -16.10 -15.73 2.40
C PRO A 404 -16.22 -14.20 2.49
N GLU A 405 -16.25 -13.66 3.71
CA GLU A 405 -16.15 -12.23 4.00
C GLU A 405 -15.01 -11.95 4.99
N GLY A 406 -14.56 -10.70 5.09
CA GLY A 406 -13.57 -10.31 6.09
C GLY A 406 -14.19 -10.01 7.46
N TYR A 407 -13.37 -10.06 8.51
CA TYR A 407 -13.77 -9.61 9.86
C TYR A 407 -14.18 -8.14 9.85
N LYS A 408 -15.37 -7.85 10.38
CA LYS A 408 -15.89 -6.48 10.47
C LYS A 408 -15.98 -5.99 11.91
N GLY A 409 -15.45 -4.80 12.16
CA GLY A 409 -15.52 -4.16 13.47
C GLY A 409 -14.81 -2.81 13.48
N TYR A 410 -14.86 -2.14 14.62
CA TYR A 410 -14.27 -0.82 14.80
C TYR A 410 -12.76 -0.95 14.98
N ILE A 411 -12.01 -0.18 14.20
CA ILE A 411 -10.55 -0.14 14.29
C ILE A 411 -10.12 0.90 15.33
N ASP A 412 -9.23 0.52 16.23
CA ASP A 412 -8.74 1.40 17.29
C ASP A 412 -7.71 2.44 16.80
N ARG A 413 -6.95 2.09 15.76
CA ARG A 413 -5.90 2.90 15.15
C ARG A 413 -5.86 2.66 13.65
N TYR A 414 -5.54 3.68 12.87
CA TYR A 414 -5.40 3.56 11.43
C TYR A 414 -4.38 4.56 10.91
N GLY A 415 -3.80 4.24 9.76
CA GLY A 415 -2.93 5.10 8.98
C GLY A 415 -3.43 5.22 7.55
N PHE A 416 -2.61 5.85 6.72
CA PHE A 416 -2.84 5.91 5.29
C PHE A 416 -1.55 5.57 4.58
N SER A 417 -1.63 4.64 3.64
CA SER A 417 -0.48 4.22 2.85
C SER A 417 -0.87 4.13 1.38
N LEU A 418 0.11 4.43 0.53
CA LEU A 418 -0.03 4.19 -0.89
C LEU A 418 -0.05 2.67 -1.13
N PRO A 419 -0.82 2.18 -2.12
CA PRO A 419 -0.73 0.79 -2.54
C PRO A 419 0.70 0.41 -2.92
N LYS A 420 1.24 -0.64 -2.29
CA LYS A 420 2.59 -1.15 -2.50
C LYS A 420 2.57 -2.57 -3.08
N SER A 421 3.63 -2.94 -3.78
CA SER A 421 3.98 -4.35 -3.94
C SER A 421 4.80 -4.79 -2.74
N TYR A 422 4.42 -5.90 -2.10
CA TYR A 422 5.20 -6.51 -1.03
C TYR A 422 5.90 -7.74 -1.60
N ASN A 423 7.13 -7.99 -1.18
CA ASN A 423 7.99 -9.05 -1.71
C ASN A 423 8.66 -9.89 -0.60
N ALA A 424 8.32 -9.63 0.66
CA ALA A 424 8.85 -10.35 1.81
C ALA A 424 7.97 -10.24 3.06
N PHE A 425 8.24 -11.14 4.01
CA PHE A 425 7.63 -11.18 5.34
C PHE A 425 8.70 -11.15 6.43
N VAL A 426 8.40 -10.48 7.53
CA VAL A 426 9.21 -10.63 8.75
C VAL A 426 8.98 -12.02 9.34
N SER A 427 10.07 -12.76 9.54
CA SER A 427 10.07 -14.13 10.07
C SER A 427 10.60 -14.24 11.49
N GLU A 428 11.39 -13.26 11.94
CA GLU A 428 11.80 -13.16 13.34
C GLU A 428 10.62 -12.74 14.21
N LYS A 429 10.50 -13.30 15.42
CA LYS A 429 9.36 -13.02 16.30
C LYS A 429 9.20 -11.52 16.52
N LEU A 430 10.27 -10.85 16.93
CA LEU A 430 10.35 -9.39 17.02
C LEU A 430 11.63 -8.93 16.33
N ALA A 431 11.54 -8.62 15.04
CA ALA A 431 12.69 -8.18 14.28
C ALA A 431 13.14 -6.79 14.73
N LYS A 432 14.43 -6.66 15.02
CA LYS A 432 15.06 -5.37 15.30
C LYS A 432 15.24 -4.60 13.99
N ILE A 433 15.15 -3.28 14.08
CA ILE A 433 15.36 -2.40 12.94
C ILE A 433 16.49 -1.43 13.21
N TYR A 434 17.13 -0.95 12.15
CA TYR A 434 18.37 -0.20 12.23
C TYR A 434 18.33 1.06 11.37
N ASP A 435 19.07 2.08 11.77
CA ASP A 435 19.24 3.32 11.02
C ASP A 435 20.26 3.18 9.87
N ASP A 436 20.53 4.30 9.20
CA ASP A 436 21.49 4.36 8.09
C ASP A 436 22.93 4.03 8.48
N LYS A 437 23.28 4.16 9.78
CA LYS A 437 24.57 3.76 10.36
C LYS A 437 24.56 2.34 10.90
N ARG A 438 23.47 1.58 10.68
CA ARG A 438 23.22 0.24 11.23
C ARG A 438 23.22 0.21 12.76
N ILE A 439 22.84 1.31 13.39
CA ILE A 439 22.60 1.39 14.82
C ILE A 439 21.15 0.96 15.07
N GLU A 440 20.95 0.06 16.03
CA GLU A 440 19.63 -0.42 16.42
C GLU A 440 18.75 0.76 16.88
N ILE A 441 17.54 0.81 16.34
CA ILE A 441 16.49 1.74 16.77
C ILE A 441 15.66 0.99 17.80
N ASP A 442 15.26 1.65 18.89
CA ASP A 442 14.41 1.09 19.96
C ASP A 442 12.95 0.90 19.50
N LYS A 443 12.77 0.07 18.48
CA LYS A 443 11.52 -0.33 17.84
C LYS A 443 11.72 -1.71 17.24
N THR A 444 10.63 -2.48 17.15
CA THR A 444 10.63 -3.80 16.51
C THR A 444 9.47 -3.93 15.55
N ILE A 445 9.60 -4.85 14.60
CA ILE A 445 8.54 -5.26 13.68
C ILE A 445 8.13 -6.69 14.02
N SER A 446 6.83 -6.91 14.20
CA SER A 446 6.27 -8.22 14.49
C SER A 446 6.43 -9.16 13.30
N ALA A 447 6.71 -10.43 13.57
CA ALA A 447 6.59 -11.51 12.59
C ALA A 447 5.24 -11.45 11.86
N GLY A 448 5.23 -11.91 10.60
CA GLY A 448 4.05 -11.91 9.72
C GLY A 448 3.70 -10.54 9.13
N THR A 449 4.40 -9.47 9.52
CA THR A 449 4.31 -8.17 8.85
C THR A 449 4.88 -8.29 7.44
N ARG A 450 4.12 -7.82 6.44
CA ARG A 450 4.61 -7.68 5.07
C ARG A 450 5.51 -6.46 4.98
N ILE A 451 6.61 -6.59 4.28
CA ILE A 451 7.55 -5.49 4.06
C ILE A 451 7.81 -5.34 2.57
N ASP A 452 8.06 -4.10 2.17
CA ASP A 452 8.56 -3.78 0.83
C ASP A 452 10.08 -3.67 0.92
N ILE A 453 10.81 -4.65 0.38
CA ILE A 453 12.26 -4.58 0.25
C ILE A 453 12.58 -3.63 -0.90
N LEU A 454 13.20 -2.50 -0.52
CA LEU A 454 13.59 -1.42 -1.40
C LEU A 454 14.96 -1.63 -2.04
N ASP A 455 15.90 -2.21 -1.28
CA ASP A 455 17.19 -2.67 -1.82
C ASP A 455 17.83 -3.73 -0.89
N ASP A 456 18.78 -4.47 -1.46
CA ASP A 456 19.56 -5.52 -0.82
C ASP A 456 20.96 -4.98 -0.43
N TYR A 457 21.42 -5.29 0.77
CA TYR A 457 22.80 -5.07 1.22
C TYR A 457 23.33 -6.36 1.87
N ASP A 458 24.64 -6.60 1.88
CA ASP A 458 25.28 -7.86 2.33
C ASP A 458 24.49 -8.64 3.42
N ASN A 459 24.28 -8.03 4.60
CA ASN A 459 23.58 -8.64 5.74
C ASN A 459 22.21 -8.02 6.08
N PHE A 460 21.78 -6.98 5.35
CA PHE A 460 20.59 -6.21 5.66
C PHE A 460 19.75 -5.96 4.41
N PHE A 461 18.44 -5.94 4.54
CA PHE A 461 17.58 -5.28 3.57
C PHE A 461 17.34 -3.84 4.01
N LEU A 462 17.27 -2.92 3.04
CA LEU A 462 16.52 -1.69 3.25
C LEU A 462 15.05 -2.00 2.96
N ALA A 463 14.18 -1.78 3.94
CA ALA A 463 12.76 -2.09 3.84
C ALA A 463 11.89 -0.89 4.21
N MET A 464 10.63 -0.94 3.82
CA MET A 464 9.61 0.04 4.19
C MET A 464 8.33 -0.62 4.69
N VAL A 465 7.79 -0.08 5.79
CA VAL A 465 6.47 -0.40 6.37
C VAL A 465 5.82 0.89 6.81
N ASP A 466 4.55 1.14 6.46
CA ASP A 466 3.81 2.33 6.91
C ASP A 466 4.57 3.68 6.75
N ASN A 467 5.29 3.82 5.63
CA ASN A 467 6.16 4.95 5.26
C ASN A 467 7.44 5.12 6.12
N MET A 468 7.66 4.25 7.10
CA MET A 468 8.93 4.15 7.82
C MET A 468 9.90 3.30 7.01
N MET A 469 11.06 3.88 6.67
CA MET A 469 12.18 3.18 6.04
C MET A 469 13.23 2.82 7.08
N PHE A 470 13.73 1.60 7.04
CA PHE A 470 14.69 1.09 8.00
C PHE A 470 15.49 -0.07 7.43
N PHE A 471 16.64 -0.33 8.03
CA PHE A 471 17.39 -1.56 7.77
C PHE A 471 16.89 -2.68 8.67
N ILE A 472 16.80 -3.88 8.12
CA ILE A 472 16.42 -5.11 8.83
C ILE A 472 17.38 -6.22 8.45
N SER A 473 17.74 -7.10 9.40
CA SER A 473 18.67 -8.20 9.09
C SER A 473 18.02 -9.17 8.12
N LYS A 474 18.78 -9.64 7.11
CA LYS A 474 18.26 -10.61 6.14
C LYS A 474 17.75 -11.90 6.78
N LYS A 475 18.37 -12.32 7.89
CA LYS A 475 17.98 -13.54 8.63
C LYS A 475 16.60 -13.41 9.29
N ASP A 476 16.13 -12.17 9.50
CA ASP A 476 14.86 -11.87 10.18
C ASP A 476 13.70 -11.77 9.17
N VAL A 477 13.98 -12.01 7.89
CA VAL A 477 13.08 -11.82 6.76
C VAL A 477 13.07 -13.08 5.90
N ILE A 478 11.90 -13.43 5.37
CA ILE A 478 11.73 -14.44 4.33
C ILE A 478 11.19 -13.74 3.09
N THR A 479 11.93 -13.83 1.99
CA THR A 479 11.54 -13.29 0.68
C THR A 479 10.67 -14.29 -0.09
N ASP A 480 10.00 -13.81 -1.14
CA ASP A 480 9.25 -14.70 -2.05
C ASP A 480 10.16 -15.78 -2.67
N SER A 481 11.43 -15.48 -2.96
CA SER A 481 12.40 -16.48 -3.42
C SER A 481 12.73 -17.52 -2.35
N ASP A 482 12.91 -17.11 -1.10
CA ASP A 482 13.20 -18.04 -0.01
C ASP A 482 12.06 -19.05 0.17
N LEU A 483 10.81 -18.60 0.03
CA LEU A 483 9.63 -19.49 0.10
C LEU A 483 9.68 -20.62 -0.92
N HIS A 484 10.19 -20.38 -2.13
CA HIS A 484 10.31 -21.41 -3.16
C HIS A 484 11.41 -22.45 -2.86
N ASP A 485 12.41 -22.07 -2.08
CA ASP A 485 13.56 -22.92 -1.72
C ASP A 485 13.32 -23.80 -0.48
N ILE A 486 12.21 -23.57 0.24
CA ILE A 486 11.84 -24.38 1.42
C ILE A 486 11.45 -25.80 0.96
N LYS A 487 12.28 -26.78 1.34
CA LYS A 487 12.08 -28.20 0.99
C LYS A 487 10.98 -28.89 1.81
N ASP A 488 10.88 -28.55 3.08
CA ASP A 488 9.90 -29.11 4.03
C ASP A 488 9.24 -27.98 4.81
N THR A 489 8.16 -27.46 4.26
CA THR A 489 7.40 -26.37 4.87
C THR A 489 6.78 -26.79 6.21
N GLY A 490 6.35 -28.04 6.35
CA GLY A 490 5.75 -28.54 7.59
C GLY A 490 6.75 -28.48 8.75
N LYS A 491 7.99 -28.93 8.51
CA LYS A 491 9.08 -28.79 9.47
C LYS A 491 9.40 -27.33 9.79
N ALA A 492 9.52 -26.48 8.77
CA ALA A 492 9.83 -25.06 8.95
C ALA A 492 8.76 -24.34 9.80
N VAL A 493 7.48 -24.64 9.55
CA VAL A 493 6.34 -24.14 10.33
C VAL A 493 6.46 -24.53 11.80
N ILE A 494 6.80 -25.77 12.11
CA ILE A 494 6.93 -26.22 13.50
C ILE A 494 8.16 -25.62 14.18
N GLU A 495 9.30 -25.54 13.50
CA GLU A 495 10.50 -24.87 14.03
C GLU A 495 10.19 -23.41 14.35
N LYS A 496 9.48 -22.70 13.46
CA LYS A 496 9.05 -21.32 13.70
C LYS A 496 8.03 -21.21 14.82
N ALA A 497 7.07 -22.14 14.93
CA ALA A 497 6.08 -22.13 16.00
C ALA A 497 6.74 -22.26 17.40
N ARG A 498 7.88 -22.96 17.49
CA ARG A 498 8.64 -23.09 18.76
C ARG A 498 9.21 -21.77 19.25
N ASP A 499 9.55 -20.83 18.37
CA ASP A 499 10.02 -19.48 18.76
C ASP A 499 8.95 -18.70 19.54
N PHE A 500 7.68 -19.08 19.41
CA PHE A 500 6.56 -18.44 20.08
C PHE A 500 6.20 -19.09 21.43
N ILE A 501 6.85 -20.19 21.83
CA ILE A 501 6.62 -20.79 23.16
C ILE A 501 6.83 -19.72 24.25
N GLY A 502 5.89 -19.66 25.19
CA GLY A 502 5.84 -18.66 26.25
C GLY A 502 5.15 -17.34 25.88
N THR A 503 4.81 -17.08 24.60
CA THR A 503 4.00 -15.91 24.24
C THR A 503 2.66 -15.95 24.95
N VAL A 504 2.20 -14.80 25.44
CA VAL A 504 0.98 -14.67 26.23
C VAL A 504 -0.25 -15.01 25.39
N TYR A 505 -1.17 -15.80 25.97
CA TYR A 505 -2.47 -16.02 25.37
C TYR A 505 -3.31 -14.74 25.42
N TYR A 506 -3.87 -14.33 24.29
CA TYR A 506 -4.77 -13.18 24.20
C TYR A 506 -5.88 -13.46 23.20
N TRP A 507 -7.14 -13.39 23.64
CA TRP A 507 -8.28 -13.58 22.76
C TRP A 507 -8.29 -12.53 21.64
N GLY A 508 -8.43 -12.95 20.38
CA GLY A 508 -8.30 -12.06 19.23
C GLY A 508 -6.85 -11.84 18.78
N GLY A 509 -5.86 -12.29 19.56
CA GLY A 509 -4.43 -12.07 19.30
C GLY A 509 -3.91 -12.77 18.05
N ARG A 510 -3.20 -12.05 17.18
CA ARG A 510 -2.53 -12.55 15.96
C ARG A 510 -1.18 -11.86 15.71
N THR A 511 -0.49 -11.44 16.77
CA THR A 511 0.80 -10.74 16.66
C THR A 511 1.82 -11.37 17.58
N SER A 512 3.09 -11.04 17.40
CA SER A 512 4.18 -11.75 18.10
C SER A 512 4.20 -11.63 19.61
N ASP A 513 3.56 -10.59 20.15
CA ASP A 513 3.39 -10.33 21.58
C ASP A 513 2.15 -11.02 22.19
N LYS A 514 1.13 -11.31 21.39
CA LYS A 514 -0.20 -11.75 21.85
C LYS A 514 -0.87 -12.68 20.84
N LEU A 515 -1.19 -13.90 21.26
CA LEU A 515 -1.76 -14.92 20.37
C LEU A 515 -2.96 -15.64 20.99
N ASP A 516 -4.00 -15.92 20.20
CA ASP A 516 -4.93 -17.02 20.51
C ASP A 516 -4.62 -18.27 19.68
N CYS A 517 -5.40 -19.33 19.87
CA CYS A 517 -5.14 -20.64 19.26
C CYS A 517 -5.06 -20.56 17.73
N SER A 518 -6.03 -19.93 17.07
CA SER A 518 -6.07 -19.80 15.61
C SER A 518 -5.23 -18.62 15.10
N GLY A 519 -4.93 -17.65 15.95
CA GLY A 519 -3.99 -16.56 15.72
C GLY A 519 -2.56 -17.08 15.59
N LEU A 520 -2.15 -18.01 16.45
CA LEU A 520 -0.86 -18.70 16.33
C LEU A 520 -0.78 -19.44 14.99
N THR A 521 -1.75 -20.30 14.68
CA THR A 521 -1.70 -21.09 13.44
C THR A 521 -1.70 -20.20 12.20
N SER A 522 -2.55 -19.17 12.15
CA SER A 522 -2.63 -18.25 11.01
C SER A 522 -1.36 -17.40 10.85
N LEU A 523 -0.76 -16.94 11.94
CA LEU A 523 0.49 -16.18 11.90
C LEU A 523 1.64 -17.01 11.31
N ILE A 524 1.85 -18.23 11.84
CA ILE A 524 2.96 -19.08 11.39
C ILE A 524 2.79 -19.49 9.92
N HIS A 525 1.56 -19.85 9.52
CA HIS A 525 1.28 -20.16 8.12
C HIS A 525 1.52 -18.94 7.20
N LYS A 526 1.11 -17.73 7.64
CA LYS A 526 1.31 -16.48 6.87
C LYS A 526 2.79 -16.19 6.60
N ILE A 527 3.68 -16.42 7.57
CA ILE A 527 5.14 -16.25 7.40
C ILE A 527 5.69 -17.12 6.26
N TYR A 528 5.09 -18.28 6.02
CA TYR A 528 5.48 -19.22 4.97
C TYR A 528 4.59 -19.16 3.72
N GLY A 529 3.87 -18.06 3.51
CA GLY A 529 3.07 -17.82 2.30
C GLY A 529 1.68 -18.47 2.30
N TYR A 530 1.28 -19.15 3.37
CA TYR A 530 -0.04 -19.79 3.46
C TYR A 530 -1.03 -18.88 4.19
N THR A 531 -1.96 -18.30 3.45
CA THR A 531 -3.09 -17.58 4.05
C THR A 531 -4.19 -18.57 4.42
N ILE A 532 -4.35 -18.84 5.72
CA ILE A 532 -5.42 -19.68 6.26
C ILE A 532 -6.49 -18.83 6.97
N PRO A 533 -7.73 -19.31 7.14
CA PRO A 533 -8.78 -18.57 7.83
C PRO A 533 -8.38 -18.13 9.24
N ARG A 534 -8.98 -17.04 9.73
CA ARG A 534 -8.66 -16.47 11.05
C ARG A 534 -9.14 -17.34 12.21
N ASP A 535 -10.29 -18.00 12.06
CA ASP A 535 -10.95 -18.76 13.13
C ASP A 535 -10.66 -20.25 13.05
N ALA A 536 -10.55 -20.89 14.22
CA ALA A 536 -10.29 -22.33 14.34
C ALA A 536 -11.35 -23.17 13.60
N ASN A 537 -12.62 -22.75 13.65
CA ASN A 537 -13.71 -23.43 12.95
C ASN A 537 -13.57 -23.33 11.44
N ASP A 538 -13.22 -22.17 10.91
CA ASP A 538 -13.06 -22.00 9.47
C ASP A 538 -11.78 -22.67 8.98
N GLN A 539 -10.69 -22.60 9.76
CA GLN A 539 -9.48 -23.40 9.51
C GLN A 539 -9.84 -24.88 9.40
N PHE A 540 -10.67 -25.40 10.29
CA PHE A 540 -11.17 -26.76 10.17
C PHE A 540 -11.95 -26.94 8.88
N ILE A 541 -13.01 -26.17 8.61
CA ILE A 541 -13.88 -26.30 7.43
C ILE A 541 -13.06 -26.35 6.12
N TYR A 542 -12.12 -25.42 5.95
CA TYR A 542 -11.35 -25.26 4.71
C TYR A 542 -10.12 -26.17 4.62
N SER A 543 -9.69 -26.79 5.72
CA SER A 543 -8.57 -27.73 5.69
C SER A 543 -8.90 -29.02 4.94
N LYS A 544 -7.86 -29.62 4.33
CA LYS A 544 -7.92 -30.99 3.81
C LYS A 544 -8.00 -31.96 4.98
N LYS A 545 -9.11 -32.68 5.10
CA LYS A 545 -9.34 -33.61 6.22
C LYS A 545 -8.36 -34.78 6.18
N ILE A 546 -7.75 -35.07 7.32
CA ILE A 546 -6.88 -36.24 7.54
C ILE A 546 -7.62 -37.25 8.41
N LYS A 547 -7.57 -38.54 8.07
CA LYS A 547 -8.41 -39.55 8.75
C LYS A 547 -7.73 -40.25 9.92
N THR A 548 -6.41 -40.44 9.85
CA THR A 548 -5.67 -41.26 10.81
C THR A 548 -4.35 -40.60 11.24
N PHE A 549 -3.80 -41.06 12.36
CA PHE A 549 -2.48 -40.62 12.85
C PHE A 549 -1.35 -40.88 11.84
N ASN A 550 -1.38 -42.01 11.14
CA ASN A 550 -0.31 -42.38 10.18
C ASN A 550 -0.25 -41.44 8.97
N GLU A 551 -1.30 -40.66 8.73
CA GLU A 551 -1.34 -39.66 7.68
C GLU A 551 -0.89 -38.28 8.16
N LEU A 552 -0.80 -38.03 9.49
CA LEU A 552 -0.37 -36.74 10.05
C LEU A 552 1.09 -36.46 9.72
N LYS A 553 1.36 -35.20 9.41
CA LYS A 553 2.68 -34.64 9.10
C LYS A 553 2.91 -33.38 9.95
N LEU A 554 4.17 -33.03 10.14
CA LEU A 554 4.54 -31.78 10.82
C LEU A 554 3.80 -30.59 10.20
N GLY A 555 3.25 -29.72 11.05
CA GLY A 555 2.50 -28.54 10.63
C GLY A 555 1.02 -28.79 10.35
N ASP A 556 0.56 -30.04 10.34
CA ASP A 556 -0.88 -30.33 10.31
C ASP A 556 -1.59 -29.79 11.55
N LEU A 557 -2.87 -29.49 11.39
CA LEU A 557 -3.71 -28.94 12.44
C LEU A 557 -4.56 -30.04 13.08
N ILE A 558 -4.62 -30.00 14.40
CA ILE A 558 -5.51 -30.82 15.22
C ILE A 558 -6.56 -29.88 15.81
N PHE A 559 -7.83 -30.27 15.71
CA PHE A 559 -8.97 -29.46 16.12
C PHE A 559 -9.75 -30.17 17.21
N SER A 560 -10.33 -29.40 18.15
CA SER A 560 -11.30 -29.94 19.10
C SER A 560 -12.65 -29.24 19.02
N THR A 561 -13.71 -30.00 19.28
CA THR A 561 -15.06 -29.47 19.55
C THR A 561 -15.53 -29.92 20.94
N LYS A 562 -16.53 -29.26 21.51
CA LYS A 562 -17.35 -29.85 22.58
C LYS A 562 -18.06 -31.11 22.07
N GLU A 563 -18.25 -32.12 22.91
CA GLU A 563 -18.83 -33.41 22.50
C GLU A 563 -20.18 -33.29 21.77
N ASN A 564 -21.04 -32.38 22.24
CA ASN A 564 -22.38 -32.17 21.67
C ASN A 564 -22.41 -31.02 20.64
N SER A 565 -21.26 -30.66 20.09
CA SER A 565 -21.11 -29.62 19.07
C SER A 565 -20.28 -30.15 17.91
N ASP A 566 -20.57 -29.64 16.71
CA ASP A 566 -19.72 -29.80 15.53
C ASP A 566 -18.90 -28.52 15.25
N PHE A 567 -19.11 -27.46 16.05
CA PHE A 567 -18.34 -26.23 16.00
C PHE A 567 -17.01 -26.41 16.75
N VAL A 568 -15.90 -26.14 16.06
CA VAL A 568 -14.55 -26.23 16.61
C VAL A 568 -14.27 -25.05 17.52
N ASP A 569 -13.81 -25.34 18.74
CA ASP A 569 -13.52 -24.36 19.78
C ASP A 569 -12.03 -24.15 20.04
N HIS A 570 -11.18 -24.99 19.47
CA HIS A 570 -9.73 -24.92 19.67
C HIS A 570 -8.96 -25.58 18.53
N VAL A 571 -7.77 -25.06 18.24
CA VAL A 571 -6.84 -25.59 17.23
C VAL A 571 -5.42 -25.68 17.79
N MET A 572 -4.70 -26.72 17.39
CA MET A 572 -3.34 -27.05 17.79
C MET A 572 -2.52 -27.44 16.55
N LEU A 573 -1.21 -27.19 16.58
CA LEU A 573 -0.25 -27.66 15.56
C LEU A 573 0.31 -29.03 15.98
N TYR A 574 0.36 -29.99 15.06
CA TYR A 574 1.07 -31.25 15.29
C TYR A 574 2.58 -31.06 15.08
N SER A 575 3.36 -31.24 16.14
CA SER A 575 4.82 -30.97 16.14
C SER A 575 5.70 -32.22 16.08
N GLY A 576 5.09 -33.39 15.84
CA GLY A 576 5.79 -34.68 15.72
C GLY A 576 5.79 -35.47 17.03
N ASP A 577 6.09 -36.76 16.96
CA ASP A 577 6.24 -37.65 18.12
C ASP A 577 5.05 -37.66 19.11
N GLY A 578 3.85 -37.37 18.61
CA GLY A 578 2.64 -37.27 19.44
C GLY A 578 2.51 -35.96 20.23
N ASN A 579 3.36 -34.96 19.96
CA ASN A 579 3.32 -33.65 20.58
C ASN A 579 2.46 -32.66 19.79
N ILE A 580 2.02 -31.62 20.50
CA ILE A 580 1.26 -30.50 19.97
C ILE A 580 1.82 -29.16 20.44
N ILE A 581 1.71 -28.13 19.60
CA ILE A 581 1.94 -26.73 19.97
C ILE A 581 0.59 -26.00 19.95
N GLU A 582 0.29 -25.24 21.01
CA GLU A 582 -0.95 -24.49 21.14
C GLU A 582 -0.75 -23.17 21.89
N ALA A 583 -1.52 -22.14 21.54
CA ALA A 583 -1.78 -21.01 22.41
C ALA A 583 -3.05 -21.33 23.21
N THR A 584 -2.99 -21.38 24.53
CA THR A 584 -4.13 -21.79 25.37
C THR A 584 -4.31 -20.95 26.63
N LYS A 585 -5.57 -20.73 27.01
CA LYS A 585 -5.95 -20.13 28.30
C LYS A 585 -5.50 -20.98 29.49
N GLU A 586 -5.30 -22.29 29.31
CA GLU A 586 -4.93 -23.22 30.40
C GLU A 586 -3.60 -22.85 31.07
N CYS A 587 -2.61 -22.37 30.32
CA CYS A 587 -1.35 -21.82 30.85
C CYS A 587 -1.22 -20.32 30.65
N ASN A 588 -2.24 -19.68 30.07
CA ASN A 588 -2.21 -18.32 29.56
C ASN A 588 -1.01 -18.04 28.63
N CYS A 589 -0.63 -19.04 27.82
CA CYS A 589 0.63 -19.05 27.09
C CYS A 589 0.58 -19.92 25.81
N VAL A 590 1.59 -19.76 24.96
CA VAL A 590 1.96 -20.76 23.94
C VAL A 590 2.83 -21.84 24.58
N ARG A 591 2.55 -23.11 24.33
CA ARG A 591 3.35 -24.25 24.83
C ARG A 591 3.44 -25.38 23.83
N GLU A 592 4.46 -26.21 23.97
CA GLU A 592 4.58 -27.54 23.35
C GLU A 592 4.40 -28.61 24.43
N ILE A 593 3.47 -29.55 24.24
CA ILE A 593 3.22 -30.65 25.19
C ILE A 593 2.85 -31.95 24.46
N PRO A 594 3.05 -33.13 25.08
CA PRO A 594 2.49 -34.38 24.58
C PRO A 594 0.97 -34.33 24.50
N PHE A 595 0.39 -34.77 23.39
CA PHE A 595 -1.06 -34.90 23.23
C PHE A 595 -1.66 -35.79 24.33
N LEU A 596 -0.93 -36.85 24.71
CA LEU A 596 -1.28 -37.76 25.81
C LEU A 596 -1.45 -37.01 27.14
N GLN A 597 -0.62 -36.01 27.42
CA GLN A 597 -0.72 -35.24 28.66
C GLN A 597 -1.99 -34.37 28.69
N LYS A 598 -2.42 -33.87 27.52
CA LYS A 598 -3.61 -33.01 27.42
C LYS A 598 -4.92 -33.80 27.40
N PHE A 599 -4.93 -34.94 26.72
CA PHE A 599 -6.16 -35.68 26.40
C PHE A 599 -6.22 -37.08 27.02
N GLU A 600 -5.20 -37.48 27.79
CA GLU A 600 -5.11 -38.78 28.49
C GLU A 600 -5.25 -40.00 27.56
N ILE A 601 -4.94 -39.80 26.26
CA ILE A 601 -4.89 -40.85 25.26
C ILE A 601 -3.73 -40.62 24.29
N ASP A 602 -3.05 -41.69 23.92
CA ASP A 602 -1.99 -41.62 22.91
C ASP A 602 -2.59 -41.23 21.55
N LEU A 603 -2.02 -40.22 20.90
CA LEU A 603 -2.49 -39.67 19.63
C LEU A 603 -2.57 -40.74 18.54
N LYS A 604 -1.72 -41.77 18.57
CA LYS A 604 -1.76 -42.89 17.62
C LYS A 604 -3.06 -43.70 17.66
N ASN A 605 -3.76 -43.63 18.80
CA ASN A 605 -5.04 -44.32 19.02
C ASN A 605 -6.24 -43.41 18.72
N VAL A 606 -6.02 -42.22 18.14
CA VAL A 606 -7.06 -41.25 17.82
C VAL A 606 -7.38 -41.31 16.33
N ILE A 607 -8.67 -41.44 16.01
CA ILE A 607 -9.20 -41.36 14.66
C ILE A 607 -10.04 -40.10 14.51
N TYR A 608 -10.26 -39.67 13.27
CA TYR A 608 -11.11 -38.52 12.97
C TYR A 608 -12.49 -38.61 13.64
N GLY A 609 -12.86 -37.58 14.40
CA GLY A 609 -14.13 -37.47 15.12
C GLY A 609 -14.20 -38.27 16.42
N LYS A 610 -13.09 -38.88 16.87
CA LYS A 610 -13.08 -39.65 18.12
C LYS A 610 -13.43 -38.76 19.31
N LYS A 611 -14.33 -39.27 20.15
CA LYS A 611 -14.71 -38.66 21.43
C LYS A 611 -13.68 -38.99 22.51
N ILE A 612 -13.16 -37.95 23.17
CA ILE A 612 -12.15 -38.04 24.23
C ILE A 612 -12.47 -36.96 25.27
N ASN A 613 -12.70 -37.34 26.52
CA ASN A 613 -12.90 -36.43 27.66
C ASN A 613 -13.89 -35.27 27.37
N GLY A 614 -15.07 -35.58 26.82
CA GLY A 614 -16.10 -34.58 26.52
C GLY A 614 -15.80 -33.70 25.31
N LYS A 615 -14.81 -34.07 24.48
CA LYS A 615 -14.47 -33.41 23.22
C LYS A 615 -14.46 -34.37 22.04
N LYS A 616 -14.66 -33.86 20.81
CA LYS A 616 -14.33 -34.61 19.58
C LYS A 616 -13.04 -34.05 18.98
N ILE A 617 -12.18 -34.93 18.48
CA ILE A 617 -10.89 -34.54 17.87
C ILE A 617 -10.91 -34.77 16.37
N TYR A 618 -10.40 -33.79 15.62
CA TYR A 618 -10.31 -33.83 14.16
C TYR A 618 -8.92 -33.40 13.69
N PHE A 619 -8.60 -33.72 12.43
CA PHE A 619 -7.32 -33.42 11.81
C PHE A 619 -7.51 -32.73 10.45
N GLY A 620 -6.64 -31.79 10.13
CA GLY A 620 -6.67 -31.07 8.87
C GLY A 620 -5.31 -30.56 8.42
N ARG A 621 -5.16 -30.35 7.10
CA ARG A 621 -3.92 -29.90 6.46
C ARG A 621 -4.17 -28.70 5.56
N PHE A 622 -3.22 -27.76 5.58
CA PHE A 622 -3.11 -26.66 4.62
C PHE A 622 -1.84 -26.75 3.77
N ILE A 623 -0.75 -27.27 4.34
CA ILE A 623 0.54 -27.41 3.67
C ILE A 623 0.52 -28.70 2.85
N ASP A 624 0.45 -28.60 1.52
CA ASP A 624 0.67 -29.74 0.62
C ASP A 624 2.07 -29.62 0.00
N ASP A 625 2.83 -30.71 -0.11
CA ASP A 625 4.24 -30.74 -0.57
C ASP A 625 4.48 -30.17 -1.99
N ASN A 626 3.43 -29.74 -2.71
CA ASN A 626 3.45 -29.26 -4.09
C ASN A 626 2.85 -27.86 -4.29
N THR A 627 2.33 -27.17 -3.26
CA THR A 627 1.59 -25.90 -3.46
C THR A 627 2.46 -24.69 -3.79
N LEU A 628 3.66 -24.56 -3.21
CA LEU A 628 4.55 -23.41 -3.45
C LEU A 628 5.28 -23.45 -4.82
N LYS A 629 5.17 -24.56 -5.57
CA LYS A 629 5.77 -24.69 -6.92
C LYS A 629 4.84 -24.25 -8.06
N ASP A 630 3.57 -23.94 -7.76
CA ASP A 630 2.49 -23.92 -8.75
C ASP A 630 1.60 -22.66 -8.68
N ASP A 631 2.11 -21.54 -8.15
CA ASP A 631 1.39 -20.25 -7.97
C ASP A 631 1.10 -19.48 -9.29
N LYS A 632 0.62 -20.22 -10.29
CA LYS A 632 -0.28 -19.71 -11.34
C LYS A 632 -1.62 -20.44 -11.38
N LYS A 633 -1.89 -21.40 -10.48
CA LYS A 633 -3.10 -22.26 -10.53
C LYS A 633 -3.91 -22.37 -9.23
N SER A 634 -3.42 -21.91 -8.10
CA SER A 634 -4.07 -22.07 -6.78
C SER A 634 -5.40 -21.30 -6.66
N ASP A 635 -5.59 -20.17 -7.35
CA ASP A 635 -6.88 -19.45 -7.41
C ASP A 635 -8.00 -20.17 -8.19
N LYS A 636 -7.68 -21.23 -8.97
CA LYS A 636 -8.65 -21.88 -9.86
C LYS A 636 -9.31 -23.14 -9.32
N LYS A 637 -8.76 -23.78 -8.28
CA LYS A 637 -9.26 -25.10 -7.85
C LYS A 637 -10.38 -25.06 -6.81
N ASN A 638 -10.55 -23.97 -6.05
CA ASN A 638 -11.55 -23.92 -4.98
C ASN A 638 -12.89 -23.25 -5.36
N LEU A 639 -13.05 -22.71 -6.58
CA LEU A 639 -14.33 -22.12 -7.03
C LEU A 639 -15.21 -23.02 -7.92
N ASN A 640 -14.71 -24.15 -8.42
CA ASN A 640 -15.36 -24.87 -9.54
C ASN A 640 -16.22 -26.09 -9.18
N LYS A 641 -16.66 -26.25 -7.92
CA LYS A 641 -17.51 -27.40 -7.55
C LYS A 641 -19.01 -27.15 -7.32
N ASN A 642 -19.51 -25.91 -7.30
CA ASN A 642 -20.91 -25.63 -6.95
C ASN A 642 -21.73 -24.83 -7.98
N THR A 643 -21.66 -25.18 -9.27
CA THR A 643 -22.57 -24.61 -10.30
C THR A 643 -23.25 -25.70 -11.13
N LYS A 644 -24.05 -26.56 -10.49
CA LYS A 644 -25.15 -27.28 -11.17
C LYS A 644 -26.37 -27.41 -10.26
N THR A 645 -27.19 -26.37 -10.22
CA THR A 645 -28.59 -26.53 -9.79
C THR A 645 -29.52 -25.61 -10.59
N LYS A 646 -30.59 -26.24 -11.09
CA LYS A 646 -31.55 -25.74 -12.10
C LYS A 646 -32.28 -24.47 -11.66
N ILE A 647 -32.30 -23.46 -12.53
CA ILE A 647 -33.14 -22.27 -12.42
C ILE A 647 -34.59 -22.65 -12.79
N LYS A 648 -35.52 -22.57 -11.83
CA LYS A 648 -36.96 -22.43 -12.10
C LYS A 648 -37.34 -20.96 -11.87
N LYS A 649 -37.93 -20.35 -12.90
CA LYS A 649 -38.48 -18.98 -12.90
C LYS A 649 -39.71 -18.89 -11.97
N SER A 650 -39.75 -17.88 -11.12
CA SER A 650 -41.00 -17.26 -10.66
C SER A 650 -40.75 -15.81 -10.24
N ILE A 651 -41.36 -14.89 -10.98
CA ILE A 651 -41.42 -13.44 -10.72
C ILE A 651 -42.56 -13.18 -9.71
N PRO A 652 -42.45 -12.16 -8.85
CA PRO A 652 -43.57 -11.23 -8.76
C PRO A 652 -43.16 -9.75 -8.73
N ASN A 653 -43.85 -8.97 -9.58
CA ASN A 653 -43.94 -7.52 -9.55
C ASN A 653 -44.50 -7.02 -8.21
N LYS A 654 -43.97 -5.91 -7.67
CA LYS A 654 -44.79 -4.96 -6.89
C LYS A 654 -44.29 -3.52 -7.07
N THR A 655 -45.22 -2.72 -7.55
CA THR A 655 -45.27 -1.28 -7.80
C THR A 655 -45.04 -0.41 -6.57
N TYR A 656 -44.23 0.65 -6.73
CA TYR A 656 -44.09 1.77 -5.79
C TYR A 656 -45.28 2.74 -5.91
N LYS A 657 -45.96 3.03 -4.79
CA LYS A 657 -46.88 4.19 -4.66
C LYS A 657 -46.21 5.26 -3.80
N LYS A 658 -46.06 6.46 -4.38
CA LYS A 658 -45.75 7.72 -3.67
C LYS A 658 -46.98 8.18 -2.90
N THR A 659 -46.81 8.64 -1.67
CA THR A 659 -47.77 9.55 -1.00
C THR A 659 -47.04 10.65 -0.26
N SER A 660 -47.29 11.88 -0.71
CA SER A 660 -47.03 13.15 -0.04
C SER A 660 -48.18 13.54 0.89
N LYS A 661 -47.90 14.18 2.04
CA LYS A 661 -48.76 15.16 2.79
C LYS A 661 -47.93 15.70 3.97
N LYS A 662 -47.45 16.95 3.98
CA LYS A 662 -48.06 18.24 4.38
C LYS A 662 -48.70 18.32 5.78
N ASN A 663 -48.05 19.10 6.65
CA ASN A 663 -48.52 20.03 7.71
C ASN A 663 -49.39 19.44 8.86
N ARG A 664 -49.26 19.80 10.15
CA ARG A 664 -49.29 21.15 10.73
C ARG A 664 -49.02 21.10 12.25
N SER A 665 -48.65 22.25 12.81
CA SER A 665 -48.44 22.58 14.23
C SER A 665 -49.70 22.63 15.11
N LYS A 666 -49.47 22.48 16.43
CA LYS A 666 -50.14 23.03 17.65
C LYS A 666 -49.73 22.07 18.80
N LYS A 667 -49.13 22.47 19.91
CA LYS A 667 -49.31 23.64 20.79
C LYS A 667 -47.96 24.05 21.38
#